data_AF-A0A1I7GEB9-F1
#
_entry.id   AF-A0A1I7GEB9-F1
#
_cell.length_a   1.000
_cell.length_b   1.000
_cell.length_c   1.000
_cell.angle_alpha   90.00
_cell.angle_beta   90.00
_cell.angle_gamma   90.00
#
_symmetry.space_group_name_H-M   'P 1'
#
loop_
_entity.id
_entity.type
_entity.pdbx_description
1 polymer ?
#
loop_
_entity_poly.entity_id
_entity_poly.type
_entity_poly.pdbx_seq_one_letter_code
_entity_poly.pdbx_strand_id
1 'polypeptide(L)'
;MKARTTTTAALTALILAACGGGSDTPGLGARLLGGAVLGATVAGNGVSTVTFSGNASRYTIAASGAGYTVTDTEGGEGVVGVTRTQRLQFADTNVTLDVDGIPGKAYRLYQAAFNRVPDAAGLGYWISVMDDGASMSSVAASFIASAEFKSLYGANPGNGALVTAFYTNVLHRAPEQAGYLYWLDVLDRKLSPVEDVLANFSAGKENYDAVLPSIQGGIGYTPLSRVAADSVPGAPVIGAATAGNGSATVAFTAPASNGGKAITAYTATCAGGGASKSATGAGSPLTVTGLANGVAHACTVKAANALGSGAASASVGVTPAGPAVTVPGAPAIGAATAGNGSASIAFTAPASTGGAAISGYTASCVGGGATRTGAGTASPVAVTGLVNGTAYSCSVTAANSAGSGAASGTVGVTPVATTTSSSITGHLFCPHSASVLNTTVNLTSTVAMSCTTSQRTITGNGVPDHVIGAFPNSGNPNTVKAITVKFSNTLNPAVASATGTAVAHILGFANNSVKFDPSTAESYQNAGVWKIEALNQTYFPFGVDSSNAHVQPDGAYHYHGMPEGYITKLNKGTAMTLVGFAVDGFPIYARYGHSTATDAASAVKVMTASYRMKTSPSSGRPSTGIAPMGTFTQDYEYVAGLGDLDECNGRTGVTPEFPNGIYHYYITDGYPYIQRCVKGTAASTTGP
;
A
#
# COMPACT_ATOMS: atom_id res chain seq x y z
N MET A 1 48.49 -19.90 34.09
CA MET A 1 48.10 -19.24 35.37
C MET A 1 47.21 -18.05 35.01
N LYS A 2 45.91 -18.09 35.35
CA LYS A 2 45.20 -17.21 36.31
C LYS A 2 45.49 -15.70 36.08
N ALA A 3 44.50 -14.82 35.90
CA ALA A 3 43.34 -14.67 36.77
C ALA A 3 42.11 -14.04 36.07
N ARG A 4 40.94 -14.42 36.59
CA ARG A 4 39.63 -13.78 36.46
C ARG A 4 39.63 -12.41 37.13
N THR A 5 38.94 -11.45 36.53
CA THR A 5 38.38 -10.28 37.22
C THR A 5 36.89 -10.24 36.94
N THR A 6 36.08 -10.60 37.94
CA THR A 6 34.62 -10.44 37.95
C THR A 6 34.30 -9.06 38.48
N THR A 7 33.76 -8.18 37.64
CA THR A 7 33.15 -6.90 38.04
C THR A 7 31.69 -7.12 38.40
N THR A 8 31.36 -6.68 39.61
CA THR A 8 30.02 -6.52 40.18
C THR A 8 29.22 -5.51 39.36
N ALA A 9 28.05 -5.90 38.85
CA ALA A 9 27.07 -4.98 38.27
C ALA A 9 25.93 -4.76 39.28
N ALA A 10 25.93 -3.57 39.88
CA ALA A 10 24.78 -3.01 40.57
C ALA A 10 23.68 -2.71 39.52
N LEU A 11 22.48 -3.23 39.72
CA LEU A 11 21.32 -2.87 38.89
C LEU A 11 20.49 -1.83 39.65
N THR A 12 20.46 -0.65 39.05
CA THR A 12 19.84 0.60 39.45
C THR A 12 18.32 0.47 39.54
N ALA A 13 17.75 0.87 40.69
CA ALA A 13 16.32 1.13 40.84
C ALA A 13 15.97 2.46 40.14
N LEU A 14 15.03 2.43 39.20
CA LEU A 14 14.54 3.63 38.52
C LEU A 14 13.31 4.17 39.25
N ILE A 15 13.46 5.38 39.78
CA ILE A 15 12.44 6.23 40.40
C ILE A 15 11.49 6.75 39.30
N LEU A 16 10.18 6.68 39.53
CA LEU A 16 9.22 7.55 38.84
C LEU A 16 8.54 8.45 39.88
N ALA A 17 8.98 9.71 39.92
CA ALA A 17 8.30 10.81 40.59
C ALA A 17 7.75 11.74 39.50
N ALA A 18 6.46 12.07 39.59
CA ALA A 18 5.85 13.17 38.86
C ALA A 18 4.88 13.91 39.80
N CYS A 19 5.23 15.14 40.17
CA CYS A 19 4.29 16.19 40.63
C CYS A 19 3.47 16.67 39.41
N GLY A 20 2.23 17.17 39.46
CA GLY A 20 1.24 17.48 40.48
C GLY A 20 0.10 18.28 39.78
N GLY A 21 -1.15 18.14 40.23
CA GLY A 21 -2.30 18.94 39.74
C GLY A 21 -3.64 18.20 39.90
N GLY A 22 -4.47 18.68 40.83
CA GLY A 22 -5.60 17.94 41.40
C GLY A 22 -6.84 17.75 40.52
N SER A 23 -7.53 16.64 40.76
CA SER A 23 -8.98 16.56 40.88
C SER A 23 -9.33 15.26 41.61
N ASP A 24 -10.25 15.36 42.56
CA ASP A 24 -10.66 14.31 43.48
C ASP A 24 -11.11 13.04 42.75
N THR A 25 -10.29 12.00 42.86
CA THR A 25 -10.75 10.61 42.80
C THR A 25 -10.27 9.95 44.09
N PRO A 26 -11.13 9.26 44.87
CA PRO A 26 -10.68 8.60 46.09
C PRO A 26 -9.80 7.41 45.71
N GLY A 27 -8.51 7.70 45.51
CA GLY A 27 -7.48 6.72 45.23
C GLY A 27 -7.25 5.84 46.45
N LEU A 28 -7.63 4.57 46.34
CA LEU A 28 -7.21 3.51 47.26
C LEU A 28 -5.73 3.20 47.01
N GLY A 29 -4.87 4.14 47.43
CA GLY A 29 -3.42 3.99 47.41
C GLY A 29 -2.95 3.24 48.65
N ALA A 30 -2.47 2.02 48.45
CA ALA A 30 -1.65 1.34 49.46
C ALA A 30 -0.41 2.20 49.74
N ARG A 31 -0.39 2.88 50.88
CA ARG A 31 0.75 3.67 51.34
C ARG A 31 1.76 2.70 51.97
N LEU A 32 2.68 2.14 51.16
CA LEU A 32 3.79 1.34 51.67
C LEU A 32 4.72 2.22 52.50
N LEU A 33 4.62 2.11 53.82
CA LEU A 33 5.55 2.71 54.76
C LEU A 33 6.72 1.73 54.96
N GLY A 34 7.77 1.90 54.14
CA GLY A 34 9.16 1.54 54.44
C GLY A 34 9.51 0.08 54.75
N GLY A 35 9.56 -0.79 53.74
CA GLY A 35 10.21 -2.11 53.79
C GLY A 35 10.15 -2.81 52.44
N ALA A 36 11.09 -3.71 52.14
CA ALA A 36 11.13 -4.43 50.86
C ALA A 36 10.03 -5.51 50.83
N VAL A 37 9.01 -5.30 49.99
CA VAL A 37 7.91 -6.24 49.72
C VAL A 37 8.05 -6.74 48.28
N LEU A 38 7.78 -8.02 48.00
CA LEU A 38 7.85 -8.59 46.64
C LEU A 38 6.89 -7.90 45.65
N GLY A 39 5.80 -7.30 46.16
CA GLY A 39 4.85 -6.49 45.40
C GLY A 39 3.51 -6.34 46.13
N ALA A 40 2.70 -5.39 45.69
CA ALA A 40 1.28 -5.26 46.06
C ALA A 40 0.42 -5.36 44.79
N THR A 41 -0.59 -6.22 44.82
CA THR A 41 -1.53 -6.40 43.70
C THR A 41 -2.94 -6.11 44.16
N VAL A 42 -3.72 -5.38 43.36
CA VAL A 42 -5.14 -5.15 43.60
C VAL A 42 -5.94 -6.11 42.72
N ALA A 43 -6.72 -6.99 43.34
CA ALA A 43 -7.64 -7.85 42.61
C ALA A 43 -8.80 -7.02 42.01
N GLY A 44 -9.44 -7.52 40.95
CA GLY A 44 -10.53 -6.82 40.25
C GLY A 44 -11.75 -6.49 41.12
N ASN A 45 -11.86 -7.08 42.31
CA ASN A 45 -12.88 -6.81 43.33
C ASN A 45 -12.46 -5.72 44.34
N GLY A 46 -11.33 -5.04 44.13
CA GLY A 46 -10.85 -3.94 45.00
C GLY A 46 -10.04 -4.39 46.23
N VAL A 47 -9.85 -5.69 46.45
CA VAL A 47 -9.04 -6.21 47.57
C VAL A 47 -7.56 -6.17 47.21
N SER A 48 -6.75 -5.54 48.06
CA SER A 48 -5.30 -5.40 47.86
C SER A 48 -4.54 -6.49 48.62
N THR A 49 -3.64 -7.21 47.95
CA THR A 49 -2.79 -8.26 48.53
C THR A 49 -1.34 -7.80 48.57
N VAL A 50 -0.69 -7.97 49.72
CA VAL A 50 0.73 -7.67 49.99
C VAL A 50 1.48 -8.99 50.11
N THR A 51 2.55 -9.17 49.33
CA THR A 51 3.25 -10.46 49.23
C THR A 51 4.61 -10.45 49.92
N PHE A 52 4.85 -11.45 50.78
CA PHE A 52 6.08 -11.68 51.53
C PHE A 52 6.80 -12.94 51.03
N SER A 53 8.13 -12.96 51.11
CA SER A 53 8.92 -14.06 50.53
C SER A 53 9.02 -15.31 51.42
N GLY A 54 8.83 -15.18 52.73
CA GLY A 54 8.93 -16.27 53.70
C GLY A 54 7.60 -16.90 54.09
N ASN A 55 7.67 -17.97 54.89
CA ASN A 55 6.52 -18.57 55.56
C ASN A 55 5.96 -17.62 56.63
N ALA A 56 4.66 -17.70 56.93
CA ALA A 56 4.01 -16.80 57.90
C ALA A 56 4.65 -16.85 59.29
N SER A 57 5.22 -17.99 59.71
CA SER A 57 5.89 -18.15 61.01
C SER A 57 7.11 -17.25 61.21
N ARG A 58 7.71 -16.74 60.12
CA ARG A 58 8.84 -15.80 60.13
C ARG A 58 8.41 -14.36 60.44
N TYR A 59 7.12 -14.06 60.40
CA TYR A 59 6.63 -12.69 60.52
C TYR A 59 5.76 -12.54 61.76
N THR A 60 5.93 -11.42 62.46
CA THR A 60 5.00 -11.00 63.52
C THR A 60 4.08 -9.92 62.99
N ILE A 61 2.76 -10.11 63.16
CA ILE A 61 1.74 -9.13 62.79
C ILE A 61 1.25 -8.45 64.06
N ALA A 62 1.41 -7.12 64.14
CA ALA A 62 0.94 -6.33 65.27
C ALA A 62 0.01 -5.21 64.80
N ALA A 63 -1.10 -5.00 65.49
CA ALA A 63 -2.00 -3.90 65.20
C ALA A 63 -1.35 -2.55 65.58
N SER A 64 -1.45 -1.55 64.71
CA SER A 64 -0.93 -0.21 64.93
C SER A 64 -1.94 0.84 64.46
N GLY A 65 -2.73 1.40 65.38
CA GLY A 65 -3.76 2.39 65.03
C GLY A 65 -4.73 1.88 63.96
N ALA A 66 -4.85 2.61 62.83
CA ALA A 66 -5.72 2.26 61.70
C ALA A 66 -5.16 1.16 60.75
N GLY A 67 -4.04 0.52 61.11
CA GLY A 67 -3.38 -0.49 60.28
C GLY A 67 -2.68 -1.56 61.12
N TYR A 68 -1.75 -2.27 60.48
CA TYR A 68 -0.90 -3.29 61.07
C TYR A 68 0.55 -3.09 60.64
N THR A 69 1.47 -3.52 61.48
CA THR A 69 2.88 -3.67 61.15
C THR A 69 3.21 -5.16 61.04
N VAL A 70 3.82 -5.55 59.93
CA VAL A 70 4.34 -6.90 59.69
C VAL A 70 5.86 -6.83 59.81
N THR A 71 6.43 -7.49 60.81
CA THR A 71 7.87 -7.47 61.11
C THR A 71 8.50 -8.81 60.80
N ASP A 72 9.53 -8.81 59.96
CA ASP A 72 10.37 -9.98 59.69
C ASP A 72 11.31 -10.25 60.90
N THR A 73 11.20 -11.43 61.51
CA THR A 73 11.97 -11.80 62.71
C THR A 73 13.33 -12.45 62.42
N GLU A 74 13.59 -12.84 61.16
CA GLU A 74 14.81 -13.58 60.77
C GLU A 74 15.75 -12.75 59.88
N GLY A 75 15.33 -11.54 59.47
CA GLY A 75 16.19 -10.47 58.96
C GLY A 75 16.32 -10.43 57.43
N GLY A 76 15.81 -9.36 56.83
CA GLY A 76 16.01 -8.98 55.43
C GLY A 76 14.96 -8.01 54.88
N GLU A 77 13.70 -8.15 55.29
CA GLU A 77 12.57 -7.37 54.74
C GLU A 77 12.15 -6.17 55.62
N GLY A 78 12.55 -6.17 56.90
CA GLY A 78 12.31 -5.07 57.84
C GLY A 78 10.90 -5.06 58.42
N VAL A 79 10.34 -3.87 58.65
CA VAL A 79 8.98 -3.65 59.19
C VAL A 79 8.11 -3.04 58.12
N VAL A 80 7.00 -3.67 57.76
CA VAL A 80 6.09 -3.22 56.70
C VAL A 80 4.76 -2.77 57.31
N GLY A 81 4.36 -1.52 57.05
CA GLY A 81 3.02 -1.03 57.40
C GLY A 81 1.97 -1.42 56.36
N VAL A 82 0.83 -1.97 56.80
CA VAL A 82 -0.32 -2.38 55.96
C VAL A 82 -1.65 -1.89 56.55
N THR A 83 -2.67 -1.68 55.73
CA THR A 83 -4.01 -1.26 56.20
C THR A 83 -4.89 -2.46 56.56
N ARG A 84 -5.91 -2.27 57.42
CA ARG A 84 -6.78 -3.38 57.87
C ARG A 84 -7.52 -4.10 56.72
N THR A 85 -7.76 -3.42 55.60
CA THR A 85 -8.48 -3.94 54.43
C THR A 85 -7.63 -4.81 53.50
N GLN A 86 -6.35 -5.01 53.81
CA GLN A 86 -5.42 -5.76 52.96
C GLN A 86 -5.32 -7.24 53.34
N ARG A 87 -5.01 -8.07 52.33
CA ARG A 87 -4.64 -9.48 52.49
C ARG A 87 -3.11 -9.60 52.44
N LEU A 88 -2.56 -10.50 53.24
CA LEU A 88 -1.14 -10.83 53.26
C LEU A 88 -0.97 -12.23 52.65
N GLN A 89 -0.05 -12.34 51.71
CA GLN A 89 0.33 -13.61 51.11
C GLN A 89 1.74 -13.97 51.57
N PHE A 90 1.86 -15.11 52.24
CA PHE A 90 3.13 -15.73 52.60
C PHE A 90 3.38 -16.95 51.70
N ALA A 91 4.57 -17.55 51.79
CA ALA A 91 4.92 -18.70 50.98
C ALA A 91 4.04 -19.95 51.26
N ASP A 92 3.52 -20.09 52.48
CA ASP A 92 2.79 -21.26 52.97
C ASP A 92 1.30 -21.01 53.27
N THR A 93 0.90 -19.76 53.51
CA THR A 93 -0.48 -19.42 53.88
C THR A 93 -0.86 -18.00 53.50
N ASN A 94 -2.15 -17.70 53.56
CA ASN A 94 -2.66 -16.33 53.41
C ASN A 94 -3.28 -15.88 54.73
N VAL A 95 -3.06 -14.61 55.07
CA VAL A 95 -3.62 -13.97 56.26
C VAL A 95 -4.45 -12.78 55.83
N THR A 96 -5.66 -12.66 56.34
CA THR A 96 -6.48 -11.46 56.16
C THR A 96 -6.57 -10.67 57.44
N LEU A 97 -6.46 -9.35 57.34
CA LEU A 97 -6.44 -8.43 58.47
C LEU A 97 -7.81 -7.78 58.74
N ASP A 98 -8.76 -7.99 57.84
CA ASP A 98 -10.10 -7.45 57.88
C ASP A 98 -11.03 -8.32 58.76
N VAL A 99 -10.89 -8.14 60.07
CA VAL A 99 -11.69 -8.84 61.10
C VAL A 99 -13.13 -8.32 61.18
N ASP A 100 -13.43 -7.17 60.59
CA ASP A 100 -14.74 -6.53 60.63
C ASP A 100 -15.53 -6.74 59.34
N GLY A 101 -14.85 -6.83 58.20
CA GLY A 101 -15.43 -7.10 56.90
C GLY A 101 -15.70 -8.58 56.62
N ILE A 102 -15.74 -8.92 55.33
CA ILE A 102 -16.18 -10.24 54.85
C ILE A 102 -15.42 -11.40 55.54
N PRO A 103 -14.09 -11.37 55.66
CA PRO A 103 -13.38 -12.51 56.22
C PRO A 103 -13.64 -12.75 57.71
N GLY A 104 -13.70 -11.68 58.51
CA GLY A 104 -14.09 -11.81 59.91
C GLY A 104 -15.54 -12.26 60.09
N LYS A 105 -16.45 -11.78 59.24
CA LYS A 105 -17.86 -12.24 59.23
C LYS A 105 -17.97 -13.71 58.86
N ALA A 106 -17.26 -14.16 57.84
CA ALA A 106 -17.22 -15.56 57.43
C ALA A 106 -16.66 -16.46 58.54
N TYR A 107 -15.57 -16.03 59.20
CA TYR A 107 -14.98 -16.74 60.33
C TYR A 107 -15.97 -16.93 61.47
N ARG A 108 -16.60 -15.83 61.94
CA ARG A 108 -17.59 -15.89 63.03
C ARG A 108 -18.81 -16.72 62.67
N LEU A 109 -19.24 -16.70 61.41
CA LEU A 109 -20.40 -17.49 60.98
C LEU A 109 -20.08 -18.97 60.90
N TYR A 110 -18.90 -19.32 60.38
CA TYR A 110 -18.40 -20.68 60.34
C TYR A 110 -18.27 -21.24 61.77
N GLN A 111 -17.66 -20.48 62.69
CA GLN A 111 -17.54 -20.88 64.08
C GLN A 111 -18.91 -21.01 64.77
N ALA A 112 -19.83 -20.08 64.56
CA ALA A 112 -21.18 -20.18 65.10
C ALA A 112 -21.93 -21.43 64.59
N ALA A 113 -21.76 -21.76 63.31
CA ALA A 113 -22.42 -22.90 62.69
C ALA A 113 -21.85 -24.27 63.13
N PHE A 114 -20.60 -24.36 63.56
CA PHE A 114 -19.96 -25.65 63.83
C PHE A 114 -19.30 -25.76 65.20
N ASN A 115 -19.34 -24.70 66.01
CA ASN A 115 -18.74 -24.62 67.34
C ASN A 115 -17.26 -25.05 67.36
N ARG A 116 -16.50 -24.63 66.36
CA ARG A 116 -15.06 -24.90 66.23
C ARG A 116 -14.36 -23.82 65.43
N VAL A 117 -13.03 -23.78 65.55
CA VAL A 117 -12.19 -22.96 64.67
C VAL A 117 -12.37 -23.44 63.21
N PRO A 118 -12.62 -22.52 62.26
CA PRO A 118 -12.72 -22.87 60.84
C PRO A 118 -11.42 -23.48 60.31
N ASP A 119 -11.53 -24.49 59.46
CA ASP A 119 -10.38 -24.97 58.70
C ASP A 119 -10.01 -23.97 57.60
N ALA A 120 -8.72 -23.85 57.29
CA ALA A 120 -8.22 -22.81 56.39
C ALA A 120 -8.83 -22.88 54.97
N ALA A 121 -9.06 -24.08 54.44
CA ALA A 121 -9.60 -24.30 53.11
C ALA A 121 -11.10 -23.98 53.03
N GLY A 122 -11.89 -24.48 53.99
CA GLY A 122 -13.31 -24.19 54.13
C GLY A 122 -13.55 -22.70 54.35
N LEU A 123 -12.78 -22.07 55.24
CA LEU A 123 -12.86 -20.62 55.45
C LEU A 123 -12.54 -19.84 54.16
N GLY A 124 -11.48 -20.23 53.44
CA GLY A 124 -11.15 -19.60 52.17
C GLY A 124 -12.20 -19.76 51.08
N TYR A 125 -12.92 -20.87 51.07
CA TYR A 125 -14.10 -21.06 50.21
C TYR A 125 -15.20 -20.04 50.52
N TRP A 126 -15.57 -19.89 51.79
CA TRP A 126 -16.66 -18.99 52.19
C TRP A 126 -16.29 -17.51 52.06
N ILE A 127 -15.02 -17.15 52.29
CA ILE A 127 -14.51 -15.80 51.99
C ILE A 127 -14.71 -15.50 50.51
N SER A 128 -14.32 -16.41 49.59
CA SER A 128 -14.50 -16.21 48.15
C SER A 128 -15.98 -16.09 47.77
N VAL A 129 -16.85 -16.94 48.31
CA VAL A 129 -18.29 -16.90 48.01
C VAL A 129 -18.91 -15.56 48.43
N MET A 130 -18.51 -15.01 49.57
CA MET A 130 -19.01 -13.73 50.07
C MET A 130 -18.38 -12.52 49.35
N ASP A 131 -17.11 -12.59 48.97
CA ASP A 131 -16.48 -11.57 48.10
C ASP A 131 -17.20 -11.46 46.75
N ASP A 132 -17.76 -12.57 46.25
CA ASP A 132 -18.56 -12.66 45.02
C ASP A 132 -20.02 -12.19 45.21
N GLY A 133 -20.35 -11.63 46.40
CA GLY A 133 -21.64 -10.98 46.67
C GLY A 133 -22.67 -11.84 47.43
N ALA A 134 -22.32 -13.05 47.86
CA ALA A 134 -23.23 -13.85 48.68
C ALA A 134 -23.47 -13.20 50.06
N SER A 135 -24.73 -13.20 50.50
CA SER A 135 -25.11 -12.69 51.83
C SER A 135 -24.72 -13.67 52.94
N MET A 136 -24.56 -13.16 54.18
CA MET A 136 -24.36 -14.01 55.36
C MET A 136 -25.50 -15.03 55.53
N SER A 137 -26.73 -14.65 55.21
CA SER A 137 -27.90 -15.52 55.24
C SER A 137 -27.76 -16.72 54.29
N SER A 138 -27.32 -16.48 53.05
CA SER A 138 -27.09 -17.56 52.06
C SER A 138 -26.01 -18.55 52.50
N VAL A 139 -24.94 -18.04 53.11
CA VAL A 139 -23.87 -18.88 53.67
C VAL A 139 -24.38 -19.66 54.88
N ALA A 140 -25.12 -19.03 55.78
CA ALA A 140 -25.73 -19.66 56.95
C ALA A 140 -26.69 -20.79 56.55
N ALA A 141 -27.52 -20.58 55.53
CA ALA A 141 -28.41 -21.60 54.98
C ALA A 141 -27.62 -22.81 54.46
N SER A 142 -26.48 -22.57 53.80
CA SER A 142 -25.60 -23.65 53.32
C SER A 142 -24.97 -24.45 54.48
N PHE A 143 -24.57 -23.77 55.56
CA PHE A 143 -24.09 -24.45 56.76
C PHE A 143 -25.18 -25.27 57.43
N ILE A 144 -26.38 -24.72 57.59
CA ILE A 144 -27.53 -25.44 58.18
C ILE A 144 -27.88 -26.69 57.38
N ALA A 145 -27.76 -26.63 56.05
CA ALA A 145 -28.01 -27.77 55.18
C ALA A 145 -26.96 -28.90 55.33
N SER A 146 -25.76 -28.59 55.84
CA SER A 146 -24.64 -29.52 55.94
C SER A 146 -24.86 -30.65 56.95
N ALA A 147 -24.17 -31.77 56.73
CA ALA A 147 -24.22 -32.92 57.65
C ALA A 147 -23.63 -32.58 59.03
N GLU A 148 -22.58 -31.75 59.08
CA GLU A 148 -21.92 -31.36 60.34
C GLU A 148 -22.86 -30.54 61.22
N PHE A 149 -23.56 -29.54 60.65
CA PHE A 149 -24.54 -28.76 61.40
C PHE A 149 -25.67 -29.64 61.93
N LYS A 150 -26.21 -30.52 61.09
CA LYS A 150 -27.26 -31.47 61.48
C LYS A 150 -26.82 -32.45 62.56
N SER A 151 -25.53 -32.81 62.59
CA SER A 151 -24.97 -33.64 63.65
C SER A 151 -24.86 -32.88 64.98
N LEU A 152 -24.55 -31.57 64.94
CA LEU A 152 -24.34 -30.75 66.13
C LEU A 152 -25.67 -30.22 66.71
N TYR A 153 -26.60 -29.81 65.86
CA TYR A 153 -27.86 -29.17 66.24
C TYR A 153 -29.09 -30.08 66.07
N GLY A 154 -28.93 -31.27 65.48
CA GLY A 154 -30.00 -32.19 65.15
C GLY A 154 -30.46 -32.08 63.69
N ALA A 155 -31.00 -33.17 63.13
CA ALA A 155 -31.44 -33.20 61.74
C ALA A 155 -32.73 -32.39 61.49
N ASN A 156 -33.58 -32.24 62.52
CA ASN A 156 -34.79 -31.40 62.49
C ASN A 156 -35.15 -30.96 63.93
N PRO A 157 -34.33 -30.12 64.58
CA PRO A 157 -34.59 -29.68 65.94
C PRO A 157 -35.84 -28.79 65.99
N GLY A 158 -36.64 -28.90 67.04
CA GLY A 158 -37.67 -27.91 67.31
C GLY A 158 -37.06 -26.54 67.61
N ASN A 159 -37.79 -25.45 67.31
CA ASN A 159 -37.30 -24.08 67.44
C ASN A 159 -36.69 -23.77 68.81
N GLY A 160 -37.33 -24.20 69.91
CA GLY A 160 -36.80 -24.01 71.26
C GLY A 160 -35.45 -24.70 71.48
N ALA A 161 -35.31 -25.95 71.04
CA ALA A 161 -34.05 -26.70 71.14
C ALA A 161 -32.94 -26.02 70.33
N LEU A 162 -33.27 -25.49 69.16
CA LEU A 162 -32.33 -24.80 68.29
C LEU A 162 -31.86 -23.46 68.89
N VAL A 163 -32.78 -22.66 69.45
CA VAL A 163 -32.44 -21.41 70.15
C VAL A 163 -31.53 -21.70 71.35
N THR A 164 -31.86 -22.68 72.19
CA THR A 164 -31.00 -23.09 73.31
C THR A 164 -29.61 -23.51 72.83
N ALA A 165 -29.54 -24.24 71.72
CA ALA A 165 -28.28 -24.66 71.14
C ALA A 165 -27.46 -23.48 70.59
N PHE A 166 -28.08 -22.46 69.97
CA PHE A 166 -27.35 -21.25 69.55
C PHE A 166 -26.75 -20.48 70.72
N TYR A 167 -27.48 -20.30 71.83
CA TYR A 167 -26.90 -19.71 73.04
C TYR A 167 -25.73 -20.53 73.59
N THR A 168 -25.86 -21.86 73.59
CA THR A 168 -24.83 -22.76 74.13
C THR A 168 -23.59 -22.84 73.26
N ASN A 169 -23.77 -22.94 71.95
CA ASN A 169 -22.68 -23.22 71.00
C ASN A 169 -22.07 -21.96 70.38
N VAL A 170 -22.81 -20.85 70.32
CA VAL A 170 -22.32 -19.57 69.78
C VAL A 170 -21.91 -18.61 70.89
N LEU A 171 -22.75 -18.47 71.93
CA LEU A 171 -22.49 -17.54 73.03
C LEU A 171 -21.85 -18.21 74.26
N HIS A 172 -21.68 -19.53 74.23
CA HIS A 172 -21.06 -20.32 75.31
C HIS A 172 -21.68 -20.12 76.70
N ARG A 173 -23.01 -19.90 76.74
CA ARG A 173 -23.77 -19.73 77.99
C ARG A 173 -25.21 -20.18 77.87
N ALA A 174 -25.87 -20.33 79.01
CA ALA A 174 -27.31 -20.57 79.03
C ALA A 174 -28.10 -19.34 78.54
N PRO A 175 -29.24 -19.54 77.86
CA PRO A 175 -30.08 -18.44 77.41
C PRO A 175 -30.75 -17.72 78.59
N GLU A 176 -30.74 -16.39 78.56
CA GLU A 176 -31.58 -15.61 79.46
C GLU A 176 -33.05 -15.68 79.03
N GLN A 177 -33.97 -15.65 79.99
CA GLN A 177 -35.40 -15.89 79.73
C GLN A 177 -35.99 -14.95 78.66
N ALA A 178 -35.64 -13.67 78.68
CA ALA A 178 -36.17 -12.68 77.76
C ALA A 178 -35.68 -12.90 76.31
N GLY A 179 -34.37 -13.15 76.13
CA GLY A 179 -33.80 -13.39 74.82
C GLY A 179 -34.19 -14.74 74.23
N TYR A 180 -34.31 -15.78 75.06
CA TYR A 180 -34.86 -17.07 74.65
C TYR A 180 -36.27 -16.93 74.06
N LEU A 181 -37.17 -16.26 74.79
CA LEU A 181 -38.55 -16.05 74.35
C LEU A 181 -38.64 -15.19 73.09
N TYR A 182 -37.77 -14.19 72.96
CA TYR A 182 -37.70 -13.37 71.76
C TYR A 182 -37.33 -14.20 70.52
N TRP A 183 -36.23 -14.95 70.57
CA TRP A 183 -35.79 -15.75 69.41
C TRP A 183 -36.73 -16.92 69.12
N LEU A 184 -37.34 -17.49 70.15
CA LEU A 184 -38.38 -18.50 69.97
C LEU A 184 -39.60 -17.93 69.24
N ASP A 185 -40.09 -16.75 69.62
CA ASP A 185 -41.22 -16.10 68.95
C ASP A 185 -40.89 -15.74 67.49
N VAL A 186 -39.66 -15.26 67.23
CA VAL A 186 -39.17 -14.97 65.86
C VAL A 186 -39.27 -16.20 64.96
N LEU A 187 -38.84 -17.38 65.45
CA LEU A 187 -38.89 -18.62 64.68
C LEU A 187 -40.30 -19.22 64.58
N ASP A 188 -41.06 -19.24 65.68
CA ASP A 188 -42.41 -19.82 65.74
C ASP A 188 -43.39 -19.05 64.84
N ARG A 189 -43.26 -17.72 64.80
CA ARG A 189 -44.05 -16.85 63.92
C ARG A 189 -43.45 -16.67 62.53
N LYS A 190 -42.30 -17.30 62.25
CA LYS A 190 -41.58 -17.24 60.97
C LYS A 190 -41.25 -15.81 60.53
N LEU A 191 -40.96 -14.93 61.50
CA LEU A 191 -40.55 -13.55 61.24
C LEU A 191 -39.14 -13.48 60.63
N SER A 192 -38.32 -14.47 60.91
CA SER A 192 -37.03 -14.67 60.25
C SER A 192 -36.76 -16.17 60.12
N PRO A 193 -36.13 -16.61 59.02
CA PRO A 193 -35.70 -17.98 58.88
C PRO A 193 -34.52 -18.29 59.80
N VAL A 194 -34.22 -19.58 59.99
CA VAL A 194 -33.18 -20.06 60.91
C VAL A 194 -31.80 -19.50 60.55
N GLU A 195 -31.49 -19.43 59.27
CA GLU A 195 -30.23 -18.88 58.74
C GLU A 195 -30.01 -17.42 59.12
N ASP A 196 -31.06 -16.61 59.17
CA ASP A 196 -30.97 -15.21 59.61
C ASP A 196 -30.78 -15.12 61.12
N VAL A 197 -31.45 -16.00 61.88
CA VAL A 197 -31.23 -16.07 63.33
C VAL A 197 -29.79 -16.49 63.64
N LEU A 198 -29.27 -17.52 62.99
CA LEU A 198 -27.86 -17.93 63.13
C LEU A 198 -26.89 -16.81 62.74
N ALA A 199 -27.16 -16.10 61.63
CA ALA A 199 -26.36 -14.95 61.22
C ALA A 199 -26.40 -13.81 62.26
N ASN A 200 -27.54 -13.57 62.91
CA ASN A 200 -27.67 -12.60 63.99
C ASN A 200 -26.89 -13.00 65.25
N PHE A 201 -26.97 -14.26 65.68
CA PHE A 201 -26.15 -14.77 66.79
C PHE A 201 -24.66 -14.64 66.48
N SER A 202 -24.25 -14.98 65.25
CA SER A 202 -22.87 -14.85 64.78
C SER A 202 -22.38 -13.39 64.75
N ALA A 203 -23.23 -12.46 64.31
CA ALA A 203 -22.89 -11.03 64.23
C ALA A 203 -23.08 -10.27 65.55
N GLY A 204 -23.71 -10.90 66.55
CA GLY A 204 -24.00 -10.29 67.84
C GLY A 204 -22.73 -9.77 68.53
N LYS A 205 -22.83 -8.61 69.19
CA LYS A 205 -21.71 -7.97 69.88
C LYS A 205 -21.02 -8.91 70.87
N GLU A 206 -21.80 -9.71 71.59
CA GLU A 206 -21.29 -10.70 72.54
C GLU A 206 -20.39 -11.74 71.86
N ASN A 207 -20.85 -12.36 70.77
CA ASN A 207 -20.04 -13.30 69.99
C ASN A 207 -18.82 -12.61 69.37
N TYR A 208 -18.99 -11.41 68.83
CA TYR A 208 -17.89 -10.64 68.26
C TYR A 208 -16.78 -10.39 69.30
N ASP A 209 -17.12 -9.90 70.49
CA ASP A 209 -16.15 -9.61 71.56
C ASP A 209 -15.46 -10.89 72.05
N ALA A 210 -16.17 -12.02 72.07
CA ALA A 210 -15.61 -13.31 72.46
C ALA A 210 -14.60 -13.86 71.42
N VAL A 211 -14.86 -13.65 70.12
CA VAL A 211 -14.02 -14.17 69.04
C VAL A 211 -12.86 -13.24 68.68
N LEU A 212 -13.01 -11.93 68.88
CA LEU A 212 -12.03 -10.91 68.51
C LEU A 212 -10.60 -11.22 68.99
N PRO A 213 -10.35 -11.65 70.25
CA PRO A 213 -9.01 -11.97 70.72
C PRO A 213 -8.28 -13.03 69.89
N SER A 214 -9.02 -13.97 69.27
CA SER A 214 -8.46 -15.06 68.46
C SER A 214 -8.16 -14.65 67.02
N ILE A 215 -8.77 -13.57 66.52
CA ILE A 215 -8.64 -13.15 65.12
C ILE A 215 -7.96 -11.79 64.93
N GLN A 216 -7.74 -11.03 66.01
CA GLN A 216 -7.14 -9.68 65.97
C GLN A 216 -5.71 -9.65 65.40
N GLY A 217 -4.97 -10.77 65.41
CA GLY A 217 -3.65 -10.91 64.80
C GLY A 217 -3.68 -11.19 63.30
N GLY A 218 -4.88 -11.28 62.71
CA GLY A 218 -5.12 -11.75 61.36
C GLY A 218 -5.68 -13.17 61.34
N ILE A 219 -6.39 -13.49 60.26
CA ILE A 219 -7.07 -14.77 60.07
C ILE A 219 -6.37 -15.55 58.96
N GLY A 220 -5.84 -16.73 59.29
CA GLY A 220 -5.25 -17.64 58.31
C GLY A 220 -6.32 -18.33 57.45
N TYR A 221 -6.13 -18.38 56.14
CA TYR A 221 -7.02 -19.08 55.21
C TYR A 221 -6.25 -19.56 53.97
N THR A 222 -6.81 -20.53 53.27
CA THR A 222 -6.31 -21.01 51.97
C THR A 222 -7.23 -20.45 50.87
N PRO A 223 -6.78 -19.48 50.05
CA PRO A 223 -7.60 -18.94 48.99
C PRO A 223 -8.04 -20.06 48.04
N LEU A 224 -9.30 -20.04 47.61
CA LEU A 224 -9.67 -20.85 46.46
C LEU A 224 -8.89 -20.34 45.26
N SER A 225 -8.02 -21.18 44.71
CA SER A 225 -7.53 -21.00 43.34
C SER A 225 -8.69 -21.29 42.39
N ARG A 226 -9.61 -20.33 42.22
CA ARG A 226 -10.44 -20.32 41.03
C ARG A 226 -9.48 -20.05 39.88
N VAL A 227 -9.32 -21.02 38.98
CA VAL A 227 -8.79 -20.72 37.65
C VAL A 227 -9.70 -19.62 37.13
N ALA A 228 -9.17 -18.41 36.97
CA ALA A 228 -9.94 -17.29 36.42
C ALA A 228 -10.58 -17.81 35.12
N ALA A 229 -11.90 -17.59 34.96
CA ALA A 229 -12.58 -18.01 33.74
C ALA A 229 -11.78 -17.50 32.54
N ASP A 230 -11.57 -18.37 31.55
CA ASP A 230 -10.83 -17.98 30.35
C ASP A 230 -11.49 -16.72 29.76
N SER A 231 -10.67 -15.74 29.43
CA SER A 231 -11.07 -14.44 28.89
C SER A 231 -10.22 -14.10 27.67
N VAL A 232 -10.60 -13.05 26.93
CA VAL A 232 -9.71 -12.52 25.88
C VAL A 232 -8.44 -11.93 26.51
N PRO A 233 -7.31 -11.84 25.78
CA PRO A 233 -6.07 -11.31 26.35
C PRO A 233 -6.19 -9.85 26.81
N GLY A 234 -5.30 -9.43 27.71
CA GLY A 234 -5.13 -8.02 28.05
C GLY A 234 -4.58 -7.18 26.87
N ALA A 235 -4.42 -5.88 27.08
CA ALA A 235 -3.80 -5.00 26.10
C ALA A 235 -2.27 -5.20 26.04
N PRO A 236 -1.67 -5.39 24.84
CA PRO A 236 -0.23 -5.31 24.66
C PRO A 236 0.32 -3.92 25.00
N VAL A 237 1.63 -3.80 25.22
CA VAL A 237 2.30 -2.51 25.42
C VAL A 237 3.24 -2.22 24.26
N ILE A 238 3.01 -1.14 23.53
CA ILE A 238 3.93 -0.70 22.46
C ILE A 238 5.17 -0.09 23.12
N GLY A 239 6.34 -0.62 22.80
CA GLY A 239 7.63 -0.05 23.22
C GLY A 239 8.08 1.07 22.28
N ALA A 240 8.04 0.82 20.97
CA ALA A 240 8.40 1.81 19.95
C ALA A 240 7.68 1.54 18.63
N ALA A 241 7.37 2.60 17.90
CA ALA A 241 6.98 2.54 16.49
C ALA A 241 8.05 3.23 15.65
N THR A 242 8.76 2.46 14.83
CA THR A 242 9.84 2.96 13.98
C THR A 242 9.33 3.25 12.57
N ALA A 243 9.52 4.47 12.10
CA ALA A 243 9.14 4.89 10.76
C ALA A 243 10.01 4.19 9.70
N GLY A 244 9.37 3.72 8.63
CA GLY A 244 10.01 3.27 7.40
C GLY A 244 9.46 4.01 6.18
N ASN A 245 9.90 3.62 4.98
CA ASN A 245 9.34 4.16 3.74
C ASN A 245 7.96 3.54 3.49
N GLY A 246 6.91 4.35 3.60
CA GLY A 246 5.51 3.94 3.43
C GLY A 246 5.07 2.86 4.44
N SER A 247 5.75 2.77 5.58
CA SER A 247 5.54 1.71 6.57
C SER A 247 5.92 2.14 7.99
N ALA A 248 5.44 1.39 8.98
CA ALA A 248 5.83 1.52 10.37
C ALA A 248 6.04 0.14 11.00
N THR A 249 7.18 -0.05 11.65
CA THR A 249 7.48 -1.27 12.42
C THR A 249 7.14 -1.03 13.88
N VAL A 250 6.13 -1.74 14.38
CA VAL A 250 5.59 -1.59 15.74
C VAL A 250 6.14 -2.70 16.62
N ALA A 251 7.05 -2.34 17.54
CA ALA A 251 7.60 -3.22 18.56
C ALA A 251 6.78 -3.11 19.84
N PHE A 252 6.44 -4.24 20.44
CA PHE A 252 5.54 -4.35 21.59
C PHE A 252 5.87 -5.56 22.46
N THR A 253 5.47 -5.51 23.71
CA THR A 253 5.49 -6.65 24.62
C THR A 253 4.09 -7.27 24.74
N ALA A 254 4.06 -8.58 24.97
CA ALA A 254 2.83 -9.32 25.20
C ALA A 254 2.05 -8.75 26.40
N PRO A 255 0.71 -8.88 26.43
CA PRO A 255 -0.08 -8.45 27.57
C PRO A 255 0.30 -9.24 28.84
N ALA A 256 0.16 -8.60 30.00
CA ALA A 256 0.44 -9.23 31.30
C ALA A 256 -0.45 -10.47 31.58
N SER A 257 -1.64 -10.52 30.98
CA SER A 257 -2.52 -11.68 31.00
C SER A 257 -2.88 -12.11 29.59
N ASN A 258 -2.74 -13.41 29.32
CA ASN A 258 -3.23 -14.06 28.09
C ASN A 258 -4.70 -14.49 28.20
N GLY A 259 -5.36 -14.20 29.33
CA GLY A 259 -6.74 -14.58 29.59
C GLY A 259 -6.93 -16.09 29.77
N GLY A 260 -5.91 -16.84 30.20
CA GLY A 260 -6.01 -18.28 30.48
C GLY A 260 -5.81 -19.19 29.25
N LYS A 261 -5.82 -18.63 28.03
CA LYS A 261 -5.51 -19.35 26.78
C LYS A 261 -4.30 -18.78 26.04
N ALA A 262 -3.60 -19.61 25.28
CA ALA A 262 -2.47 -19.18 24.47
C ALA A 262 -2.86 -18.08 23.46
N ILE A 263 -2.03 -17.05 23.36
CA ILE A 263 -2.19 -15.99 22.34
C ILE A 263 -1.87 -16.59 20.98
N THR A 264 -2.78 -16.42 20.01
CA THR A 264 -2.68 -16.97 18.66
C THR A 264 -2.25 -15.94 17.64
N ALA A 265 -2.53 -14.65 17.87
CA ALA A 265 -2.15 -13.57 16.96
C ALA A 265 -2.09 -12.21 17.67
N TYR A 266 -1.35 -11.30 17.05
CA TYR A 266 -1.36 -9.87 17.32
C TYR A 266 -1.76 -9.13 16.04
N THR A 267 -2.52 -8.05 16.17
CA THR A 267 -2.85 -7.15 15.07
C THR A 267 -2.42 -5.73 15.42
N ALA A 268 -1.45 -5.20 14.67
CA ALA A 268 -1.05 -3.81 14.72
C ALA A 268 -1.88 -3.01 13.70
N THR A 269 -2.45 -1.88 14.10
CA THR A 269 -3.26 -0.99 13.25
C THR A 269 -2.75 0.43 13.38
N CYS A 270 -2.39 1.06 12.27
CA CYS A 270 -1.94 2.44 12.18
C CYS A 270 -2.94 3.26 11.34
N ALA A 271 -3.50 4.31 11.92
CA ALA A 271 -4.50 5.17 11.28
C ALA A 271 -4.02 6.61 11.17
N GLY A 272 -4.27 7.26 10.03
CA GLY A 272 -3.89 8.65 9.77
C GLY A 272 -4.28 9.09 8.35
N GLY A 273 -4.55 10.39 8.15
CA GLY A 273 -4.90 10.94 6.84
C GLY A 273 -6.18 10.36 6.21
N GLY A 274 -7.14 9.90 7.01
CA GLY A 274 -8.40 9.30 6.54
C GLY A 274 -8.32 7.82 6.15
N ALA A 275 -7.15 7.18 6.29
CA ALA A 275 -6.96 5.76 6.02
C ALA A 275 -6.47 5.01 7.27
N SER A 276 -6.79 3.71 7.33
CA SER A 276 -6.30 2.77 8.35
C SER A 276 -5.66 1.57 7.67
N LYS A 277 -4.49 1.16 8.14
CA LYS A 277 -3.76 -0.01 7.66
C LYS A 277 -3.42 -0.90 8.85
N SER A 278 -3.39 -2.21 8.62
CA SER A 278 -3.12 -3.20 9.67
C SER A 278 -2.18 -4.29 9.19
N ALA A 279 -1.45 -4.88 10.13
CA ALA A 279 -0.66 -6.08 9.94
C ALA A 279 -0.97 -7.06 11.08
N THR A 280 -1.05 -8.35 10.76
CA THR A 280 -1.32 -9.41 11.74
C THR A 280 -0.19 -10.43 11.70
N GLY A 281 0.25 -10.90 12.87
CA GLY A 281 1.29 -11.93 12.98
C GLY A 281 1.36 -12.55 14.37
N ALA A 282 2.17 -13.58 14.53
CA ALA A 282 2.25 -14.37 15.76
C ALA A 282 3.05 -13.70 16.90
N GLY A 283 3.82 -12.64 16.61
CA GLY A 283 4.71 -12.02 17.59
C GLY A 283 5.18 -10.63 17.18
N SER A 284 6.02 -10.05 18.02
CA SER A 284 6.60 -8.72 17.83
C SER A 284 7.98 -8.79 17.14
N PRO A 285 8.34 -7.80 16.29
CA PRO A 285 7.54 -6.66 15.84
C PRO A 285 6.60 -6.97 14.67
N LEU A 286 5.60 -6.12 14.45
CA LEU A 286 4.74 -6.16 13.26
C LEU A 286 4.98 -4.92 12.39
N THR A 287 5.14 -5.13 11.09
CA THR A 287 5.31 -4.03 10.11
C THR A 287 4.01 -3.75 9.38
N VAL A 288 3.45 -2.56 9.60
CA VAL A 288 2.28 -2.06 8.88
C VAL A 288 2.75 -1.33 7.62
N THR A 289 2.35 -1.80 6.45
CA THR A 289 2.75 -1.25 5.14
C THR A 289 1.62 -0.48 4.45
N GLY A 290 1.97 0.32 3.44
CA GLY A 290 1.00 1.12 2.67
C GLY A 290 0.53 2.38 3.40
N LEU A 291 1.37 2.89 4.32
CA LEU A 291 1.17 4.16 4.99
C LEU A 291 1.66 5.31 4.09
N ALA A 292 1.10 6.51 4.28
CA ALA A 292 1.52 7.69 3.52
C ALA A 292 2.75 8.33 4.18
N ASN A 293 3.80 8.58 3.40
CA ASN A 293 4.97 9.32 3.90
C ASN A 293 4.60 10.77 4.21
N GLY A 294 5.18 11.33 5.28
CA GLY A 294 4.93 12.69 5.74
C GLY A 294 3.61 12.88 6.50
N VAL A 295 2.80 11.82 6.65
CA VAL A 295 1.54 11.84 7.40
C VAL A 295 1.74 11.18 8.76
N ALA A 296 1.33 11.84 9.84
CA ALA A 296 1.36 11.25 11.17
C ALA A 296 0.27 10.16 11.29
N HIS A 297 0.68 8.99 11.76
CA HIS A 297 -0.18 7.84 12.03
C HIS A 297 -0.17 7.47 13.51
N ALA A 298 -1.33 7.13 14.04
CA ALA A 298 -1.55 6.62 15.39
C ALA A 298 -1.64 5.09 15.34
N CYS A 299 -0.68 4.40 15.94
CA CYS A 299 -0.56 2.95 15.93
C CYS A 299 -1.02 2.32 17.25
N THR A 300 -1.81 1.26 17.17
CA THR A 300 -2.28 0.44 18.30
C THR A 300 -2.03 -1.04 18.02
N VAL A 301 -1.90 -1.87 19.06
CA VAL A 301 -1.78 -3.33 18.93
C VAL A 301 -2.84 -4.02 19.79
N LYS A 302 -3.47 -5.06 19.25
CA LYS A 302 -4.36 -5.98 19.98
C LYS A 302 -3.75 -7.38 19.98
N ALA A 303 -3.94 -8.12 21.07
CA ALA A 303 -3.66 -9.56 21.15
C ALA A 303 -4.96 -10.36 21.05
N ALA A 304 -4.91 -11.55 20.45
CA ALA A 304 -6.04 -12.46 20.34
C ALA A 304 -5.69 -13.86 20.83
N ASN A 305 -6.64 -14.54 21.45
CA ASN A 305 -6.58 -15.97 21.75
C ASN A 305 -7.82 -16.66 21.15
N ALA A 306 -8.04 -17.94 21.49
CA ALA A 306 -9.19 -18.71 20.98
C ALA A 306 -10.58 -18.12 21.35
N LEU A 307 -10.65 -17.20 22.32
CA LEU A 307 -11.89 -16.50 22.70
C LEU A 307 -12.07 -15.16 21.97
N GLY A 308 -11.06 -14.68 21.25
CA GLY A 308 -11.13 -13.47 20.45
C GLY A 308 -10.06 -12.43 20.81
N SER A 309 -10.27 -11.21 20.29
CA SER A 309 -9.33 -10.09 20.45
C SER A 309 -9.59 -9.30 21.72
N GLY A 310 -8.52 -8.99 22.44
CA GLY A 310 -8.52 -8.15 23.63
C GLY A 310 -8.59 -6.64 23.36
N ALA A 311 -8.44 -5.89 24.45
CA ALA A 311 -8.31 -4.43 24.42
C ALA A 311 -7.10 -3.99 23.58
N ALA A 312 -7.19 -2.81 22.97
CA ALA A 312 -6.05 -2.22 22.26
C ALA A 312 -5.05 -1.63 23.25
N SER A 313 -3.77 -1.62 22.87
CA SER A 313 -2.74 -0.84 23.54
C SER A 313 -3.07 0.66 23.53
N ALA A 314 -2.37 1.43 24.36
CA ALA A 314 -2.26 2.87 24.15
C ALA A 314 -1.71 3.16 22.73
N SER A 315 -2.12 4.28 22.15
CA SER A 315 -1.68 4.69 20.82
C SER A 315 -0.29 5.31 20.88
N VAL A 316 0.58 4.92 19.94
CA VAL A 316 1.89 5.55 19.72
C VAL A 316 1.92 6.18 18.33
N GLY A 317 2.39 7.43 18.24
CA GLY A 317 2.53 8.16 16.99
C GLY A 317 3.76 7.75 16.19
N VAL A 318 3.64 7.70 14.87
CA VAL A 318 4.76 7.51 13.94
C VAL A 318 4.49 8.28 12.65
N THR A 319 5.51 8.90 12.07
CA THR A 319 5.41 9.55 10.76
C THR A 319 6.37 8.85 9.80
N PRO A 320 5.88 7.95 8.93
CA PRO A 320 6.67 7.36 7.87
C PRO A 320 7.33 8.44 7.02
N ALA A 321 8.58 8.21 6.64
CA ALA A 321 9.34 9.12 5.81
C ALA A 321 9.97 8.34 4.66
N GLY A 322 9.93 8.93 3.47
CA GLY A 322 10.67 8.40 2.33
C GLY A 322 12.19 8.51 2.58
N PRO A 323 13.01 7.83 1.78
CA PRO A 323 14.44 8.06 1.79
C PRO A 323 14.75 9.55 1.59
N ALA A 324 15.74 10.07 2.32
CA ALA A 324 16.19 11.44 2.15
C ALA A 324 16.64 11.68 0.70
N VAL A 325 16.12 12.74 0.09
CA VAL A 325 16.52 13.14 -1.27
C VAL A 325 17.66 14.15 -1.17
N THR A 326 18.77 13.87 -1.83
CA THR A 326 19.88 14.80 -2.04
C THR A 326 19.91 15.25 -3.50
N VAL A 327 20.65 16.32 -3.83
CA VAL A 327 20.85 16.70 -5.24
C VAL A 327 21.53 15.57 -6.04
N PRO A 328 21.34 15.49 -7.37
CA PRO A 328 22.01 14.49 -8.20
C PRO A 328 23.54 14.65 -8.21
N GLY A 329 24.25 13.60 -8.59
CA GLY A 329 25.67 13.70 -8.95
C GLY A 329 25.91 14.49 -10.23
N ALA A 330 27.17 14.71 -10.59
CA ALA A 330 27.54 15.36 -11.85
C ALA A 330 27.28 14.43 -13.05
N PRO A 331 26.63 14.90 -14.14
CA PRO A 331 26.59 14.19 -15.41
C PRO A 331 27.98 13.92 -15.95
N ALA A 332 28.15 12.84 -16.72
CA ALA A 332 29.39 12.64 -17.48
C ALA A 332 29.25 13.32 -18.83
N ILE A 333 30.03 14.37 -19.08
CA ILE A 333 29.94 15.12 -20.33
C ILE A 333 30.50 14.30 -21.50
N GLY A 334 29.77 14.31 -22.61
CA GLY A 334 30.14 13.70 -23.87
C GLY A 334 30.56 14.76 -24.90
N ALA A 335 30.38 14.44 -26.18
CA ALA A 335 30.73 15.34 -27.27
C ALA A 335 29.79 16.57 -27.32
N ALA A 336 30.35 17.72 -27.67
CA ALA A 336 29.58 18.88 -28.09
C ALA A 336 29.62 19.02 -29.61
N THR A 337 28.44 19.07 -30.24
CA THR A 337 28.30 19.22 -31.69
C THR A 337 27.96 20.67 -32.01
N ALA A 338 28.79 21.33 -32.80
CA ALA A 338 28.57 22.71 -33.23
C ALA A 338 27.38 22.81 -34.20
N GLY A 339 26.53 23.81 -34.01
CA GLY A 339 25.48 24.23 -34.95
C GLY A 339 25.66 25.69 -35.36
N ASN A 340 24.74 26.21 -36.17
CA ASN A 340 24.69 27.63 -36.49
C ASN A 340 24.12 28.41 -35.30
N GLY A 341 24.96 29.23 -34.66
CA GLY A 341 24.60 29.99 -33.47
C GLY A 341 24.14 29.14 -32.27
N SER A 342 24.51 27.86 -32.25
CA SER A 342 24.08 26.89 -31.25
C SER A 342 25.08 25.75 -31.07
N ALA A 343 24.92 24.96 -30.01
CA ALA A 343 25.66 23.73 -29.79
C ALA A 343 24.74 22.68 -29.14
N SER A 344 24.87 21.42 -29.54
CA SER A 344 24.20 20.28 -28.92
C SER A 344 25.18 19.54 -28.01
N ILE A 345 24.91 19.51 -26.71
CA ILE A 345 25.82 18.96 -25.70
C ILE A 345 25.33 17.58 -25.30
N ALA A 346 26.03 16.54 -25.72
CA ALA A 346 25.76 15.18 -25.29
C ALA A 346 26.37 14.92 -23.91
N PHE A 347 25.71 14.10 -23.11
CA PHE A 347 26.16 13.63 -21.80
C PHE A 347 25.47 12.31 -21.46
N THR A 348 25.94 11.63 -20.43
CA THR A 348 25.18 10.56 -19.77
C THR A 348 24.72 11.04 -18.40
N ALA A 349 23.57 10.52 -17.96
CA ALA A 349 23.03 10.81 -16.65
C ALA A 349 24.06 10.51 -15.54
N PRO A 350 24.03 11.25 -14.41
CA PRO A 350 24.90 10.97 -13.28
C PRO A 350 24.62 9.57 -12.70
N ALA A 351 25.65 8.92 -12.18
CA ALA A 351 25.54 7.59 -11.58
C ALA A 351 24.63 7.55 -10.33
N SER A 352 24.50 8.69 -9.63
CA SER A 352 23.55 8.86 -8.52
C SER A 352 22.55 9.95 -8.85
N THR A 353 21.26 9.64 -8.76
CA THR A 353 20.18 10.62 -8.88
C THR A 353 19.85 11.31 -7.56
N GLY A 354 20.55 10.97 -6.46
CA GLY A 354 20.29 11.52 -5.14
C GLY A 354 18.98 11.04 -4.50
N GLY A 355 18.44 9.90 -4.92
CA GLY A 355 17.23 9.30 -4.30
C GLY A 355 15.90 9.84 -4.81
N ALA A 356 15.89 10.79 -5.76
CA ALA A 356 14.73 11.20 -6.54
C ALA A 356 15.02 11.13 -8.04
N ALA A 357 13.96 11.10 -8.86
CA ALA A 357 14.10 11.17 -10.31
C ALA A 357 14.70 12.52 -10.72
N ILE A 358 15.60 12.49 -11.72
CA ILE A 358 16.14 13.71 -12.32
C ILE A 358 15.00 14.43 -13.04
N SER A 359 14.73 15.67 -12.65
CA SER A 359 13.70 16.53 -13.23
C SER A 359 14.17 17.30 -14.46
N GLY A 360 15.49 17.45 -14.65
CA GLY A 360 16.05 18.08 -15.84
C GLY A 360 17.57 18.24 -15.78
N TYR A 361 18.11 18.71 -16.89
CA TYR A 361 19.51 19.03 -17.10
C TYR A 361 19.64 20.44 -17.62
N THR A 362 20.70 21.14 -17.19
CA THR A 362 21.04 22.47 -17.69
C THR A 362 22.45 22.44 -18.27
N ALA A 363 22.55 22.60 -19.58
CA ALA A 363 23.83 22.83 -20.25
C ALA A 363 24.20 24.32 -20.19
N SER A 364 25.44 24.64 -19.84
CA SER A 364 25.97 26.01 -19.76
C SER A 364 27.23 26.12 -20.59
N CYS A 365 27.24 27.02 -21.58
CA CYS A 365 28.38 27.31 -22.45
C CYS A 365 28.90 28.71 -22.19
N VAL A 366 30.19 28.81 -21.84
CA VAL A 366 30.87 30.06 -21.50
C VAL A 366 31.90 30.40 -22.58
N GLY A 367 31.79 31.59 -23.18
CA GLY A 367 32.66 32.02 -24.27
C GLY A 367 32.29 33.42 -24.79
N GLY A 368 33.24 34.15 -25.37
CA GLY A 368 33.00 35.49 -25.93
C GLY A 368 32.49 36.53 -24.92
N GLY A 369 32.82 36.38 -23.63
CA GLY A 369 32.37 37.28 -22.56
C GLY A 369 30.95 37.03 -22.04
N ALA A 370 30.25 35.98 -22.50
CA ALA A 370 28.90 35.65 -22.07
C ALA A 370 28.75 34.17 -21.68
N THR A 371 27.74 33.89 -20.85
CA THR A 371 27.27 32.52 -20.58
C THR A 371 25.92 32.34 -21.24
N ARG A 372 25.76 31.26 -22.02
CA ARG A 372 24.47 30.83 -22.57
C ARG A 372 24.09 29.50 -21.96
N THR A 373 22.82 29.31 -21.68
CA THR A 373 22.30 28.08 -21.08
C THR A 373 21.20 27.48 -21.95
N GLY A 374 21.09 26.15 -21.88
CA GLY A 374 19.99 25.38 -22.44
C GLY A 374 19.49 24.41 -21.39
N ALA A 375 18.19 24.15 -21.36
CA ALA A 375 17.58 23.18 -20.45
C ALA A 375 16.91 22.07 -21.24
N GLY A 376 16.92 20.85 -20.70
CA GLY A 376 16.24 19.70 -21.28
C GLY A 376 16.09 18.57 -20.26
N THR A 377 15.27 17.56 -20.56
CA THR A 377 15.04 16.43 -19.66
C THR A 377 15.91 15.21 -19.98
N ALA A 378 16.67 15.25 -21.07
CA ALA A 378 17.57 14.18 -21.51
C ALA A 378 18.76 14.74 -22.31
N SER A 379 19.75 13.89 -22.56
CA SER A 379 20.86 14.18 -23.46
C SER A 379 20.45 13.93 -24.92
N PRO A 380 20.88 14.77 -25.88
CA PRO A 380 21.69 15.98 -25.68
C PRO A 380 20.84 17.21 -25.34
N VAL A 381 21.44 18.22 -24.70
CA VAL A 381 20.80 19.53 -24.45
C VAL A 381 21.36 20.57 -25.42
N ALA A 382 20.47 21.30 -26.11
CA ALA A 382 20.85 22.36 -27.04
C ALA A 382 21.02 23.70 -26.32
N VAL A 383 22.14 24.38 -26.57
CA VAL A 383 22.41 25.76 -26.13
C VAL A 383 22.39 26.67 -27.36
N THR A 384 21.50 27.66 -27.38
CA THR A 384 21.29 28.58 -28.51
C THR A 384 21.78 30.00 -28.19
N GLY A 385 21.82 30.87 -29.21
CA GLY A 385 22.29 32.25 -29.05
C GLY A 385 23.81 32.37 -28.83
N LEU A 386 24.55 31.36 -29.29
CA LEU A 386 26.01 31.38 -29.35
C LEU A 386 26.47 32.16 -30.58
N VAL A 387 27.68 32.71 -30.56
CA VAL A 387 28.27 33.47 -31.67
C VAL A 387 29.14 32.56 -32.52
N ASN A 388 28.90 32.53 -33.83
CA ASN A 388 29.70 31.74 -34.77
C ASN A 388 31.17 32.20 -34.79
N GLY A 389 32.09 31.25 -34.90
CA GLY A 389 33.54 31.47 -34.86
C GLY A 389 34.09 31.73 -33.45
N THR A 390 33.24 31.80 -32.42
CA THR A 390 33.67 31.97 -31.02
C THR A 390 33.75 30.62 -30.32
N ALA A 391 34.88 30.32 -29.68
CA ALA A 391 35.03 29.10 -28.88
C ALA A 391 34.26 29.23 -27.55
N TYR A 392 33.50 28.20 -27.21
CA TYR A 392 32.78 28.06 -25.95
C TYR A 392 33.26 26.82 -25.19
N SER A 393 33.32 26.91 -23.87
CA SER A 393 33.50 25.79 -22.96
C SER A 393 32.16 25.45 -22.31
N CYS A 394 31.66 24.24 -22.53
CA CYS A 394 30.32 23.82 -22.12
C CYS A 394 30.35 22.77 -21.01
N SER A 395 29.47 22.88 -20.03
CA SER A 395 29.23 21.88 -18.96
C SER A 395 27.73 21.60 -18.80
N VAL A 396 27.36 20.54 -18.07
CA VAL A 396 25.96 20.16 -17.81
C VAL A 396 25.77 19.87 -16.33
N THR A 397 24.70 20.40 -15.72
CA THR A 397 24.21 19.98 -14.39
C THR A 397 22.94 19.13 -14.53
N ALA A 398 22.68 18.26 -13.56
CA ALA A 398 21.41 17.56 -13.40
C ALA A 398 20.67 18.10 -12.18
N ALA A 399 19.34 18.15 -12.21
CA ALA A 399 18.50 18.58 -11.10
C ALA A 399 17.46 17.52 -10.73
N ASN A 400 17.07 17.46 -9.46
CA ASN A 400 15.91 16.71 -8.98
C ASN A 400 15.08 17.60 -8.01
N SER A 401 14.16 17.01 -7.26
CA SER A 401 13.34 17.76 -6.28
C SER A 401 14.13 18.41 -5.14
N ALA A 402 15.37 17.98 -4.87
CA ALA A 402 16.26 18.63 -3.90
C ALA A 402 17.10 19.77 -4.51
N GLY A 403 17.07 19.96 -5.83
CA GLY A 403 17.75 21.05 -6.54
C GLY A 403 18.79 20.55 -7.55
N SER A 404 19.63 21.48 -8.04
CA SER A 404 20.68 21.19 -9.02
C SER A 404 21.93 20.62 -8.33
N GLY A 405 22.45 19.54 -8.90
CA GLY A 405 23.72 18.93 -8.52
C GLY A 405 24.93 19.64 -9.07
N ALA A 406 26.11 19.04 -8.84
CA ALA A 406 27.38 19.53 -9.37
C ALA A 406 27.40 19.49 -10.91
N ALA A 407 28.16 20.40 -11.53
CA ALA A 407 28.38 20.39 -12.96
C ALA A 407 29.32 19.26 -13.38
N SER A 408 29.14 18.77 -14.61
CA SER A 408 30.12 17.91 -15.28
C SER A 408 31.46 18.62 -15.48
N GLY A 409 32.46 17.88 -15.98
CA GLY A 409 33.61 18.49 -16.66
C GLY A 409 33.17 19.33 -17.87
N THR A 410 34.13 19.97 -18.55
CA THR A 410 33.84 20.85 -19.70
C THR A 410 34.26 20.24 -21.03
N VAL A 411 33.48 20.50 -22.08
CA VAL A 411 33.81 20.18 -23.48
C VAL A 411 33.81 21.46 -24.32
N GLY A 412 34.78 21.59 -25.23
CA GLY A 412 34.89 22.74 -26.12
C GLY A 412 33.99 22.62 -27.35
N VAL A 413 33.42 23.73 -27.81
CA VAL A 413 32.69 23.81 -29.08
C VAL A 413 32.84 25.19 -29.70
N THR A 414 33.03 25.27 -31.01
CA THR A 414 33.02 26.52 -31.77
C THR A 414 31.86 26.47 -32.75
N PRO A 415 30.73 27.15 -32.47
CA PRO A 415 29.62 27.26 -33.41
C PRO A 415 30.14 27.81 -34.73
N VAL A 416 29.63 27.27 -35.83
CA VAL A 416 30.05 27.66 -37.17
C VAL A 416 28.81 28.11 -37.92
N ALA A 417 28.94 29.25 -38.61
CA ALA A 417 27.93 29.67 -39.56
C ALA A 417 27.78 28.53 -40.57
N THR A 418 26.54 28.16 -40.87
CA THR A 418 26.27 27.10 -41.84
C THR A 418 26.87 27.46 -43.19
N THR A 419 28.07 26.94 -43.46
CA THR A 419 28.41 26.50 -44.80
C THR A 419 27.65 25.20 -44.99
N THR A 420 26.79 25.14 -46.00
CA THR A 420 26.01 23.95 -46.32
C THR A 420 26.93 22.79 -46.66
N SER A 421 27.25 21.93 -45.69
CA SER A 421 27.41 20.47 -45.89
C SER A 421 27.81 19.73 -44.59
N SER A 422 27.17 18.56 -44.40
CA SER A 422 27.68 17.32 -43.78
C SER A 422 27.27 16.87 -42.35
N SER A 423 26.63 15.69 -42.35
CA SER A 423 26.58 14.62 -41.32
C SER A 423 25.31 14.41 -40.48
N ILE A 424 24.18 14.17 -41.16
CA ILE A 424 23.20 13.18 -40.68
C ILE A 424 23.79 11.82 -41.06
N THR A 425 23.98 10.94 -40.07
CA THR A 425 24.49 9.57 -40.24
C THR A 425 23.92 8.97 -41.53
N GLY A 426 24.81 8.70 -42.48
CA GLY A 426 24.57 8.65 -43.92
C GLY A 426 23.15 8.35 -44.35
N HIS A 427 22.49 9.36 -44.92
CA HIS A 427 21.37 9.21 -45.84
C HIS A 427 20.32 8.16 -45.47
N LEU A 428 19.18 8.57 -44.94
CA LEU A 428 18.08 7.63 -44.67
C LEU A 428 17.38 7.07 -45.94
N PHE A 429 18.07 7.12 -47.08
CA PHE A 429 18.07 6.28 -48.28
C PHE A 429 18.40 7.14 -49.51
N CYS A 430 19.43 7.97 -49.44
CA CYS A 430 19.89 8.79 -50.56
C CYS A 430 21.40 8.59 -50.76
N PRO A 431 21.96 8.73 -51.96
CA PRO A 431 21.34 8.04 -53.07
C PRO A 431 20.92 6.61 -52.69
N HIS A 432 19.71 6.22 -53.04
CA HIS A 432 19.27 4.82 -53.03
C HIS A 432 18.83 4.46 -54.44
N SER A 433 19.13 3.24 -54.87
CA SER A 433 18.51 2.69 -56.06
C SER A 433 18.32 1.19 -55.88
N ALA A 434 17.20 0.68 -56.39
CA ALA A 434 16.93 -0.75 -56.43
C ALA A 434 16.29 -1.12 -57.77
N SER A 435 16.64 -2.30 -58.25
CA SER A 435 16.10 -2.93 -59.45
C SER A 435 15.84 -4.39 -59.14
N VAL A 436 14.58 -4.81 -59.09
CA VAL A 436 14.17 -6.14 -58.63
C VAL A 436 13.13 -6.71 -59.57
N LEU A 437 13.37 -7.90 -60.13
CA LEU A 437 12.38 -8.61 -60.92
C LEU A 437 11.21 -9.06 -60.04
N ASN A 438 10.00 -8.62 -60.36
CA ASN A 438 8.78 -9.21 -59.84
C ASN A 438 8.37 -10.37 -60.75
N THR A 439 8.60 -11.59 -60.28
CA THR A 439 8.30 -12.82 -61.03
C THR A 439 6.81 -13.06 -61.22
N THR A 440 5.94 -12.46 -60.39
CA THR A 440 4.47 -12.62 -60.49
C THR A 440 3.93 -11.97 -61.75
N VAL A 441 4.44 -10.79 -62.10
CA VAL A 441 4.00 -9.99 -63.26
C VAL A 441 5.03 -9.96 -64.39
N ASN A 442 6.18 -10.59 -64.19
CA ASN A 442 7.32 -10.58 -65.11
C ASN A 442 7.75 -9.16 -65.52
N LEU A 443 7.74 -8.23 -64.56
CA LEU A 443 8.19 -6.84 -64.73
C LEU A 443 9.28 -6.54 -63.71
N THR A 444 10.26 -5.73 -64.09
CA THR A 444 11.30 -5.26 -63.16
C THR A 444 10.81 -4.02 -62.44
N SER A 445 10.74 -4.07 -61.10
CA SER A 445 10.53 -2.91 -60.24
C SER A 445 11.79 -2.07 -60.18
N THR A 446 11.66 -0.77 -60.43
CA THR A 446 12.76 0.20 -60.33
C THR A 446 12.37 1.34 -59.40
N VAL A 447 13.32 1.69 -58.52
CA VAL A 447 13.22 2.87 -57.67
C VAL A 447 14.59 3.52 -57.55
N ALA A 448 14.62 4.83 -57.52
CA ALA A 448 15.77 5.62 -57.14
C ALA A 448 15.32 6.75 -56.22
N MET A 449 16.12 7.05 -55.20
CA MET A 449 15.91 8.19 -54.33
C MET A 449 17.15 9.06 -54.34
N SER A 450 16.95 10.36 -54.55
CA SER A 450 18.01 11.36 -54.48
C SER A 450 17.61 12.46 -53.50
N CYS A 451 18.60 13.08 -52.88
CA CYS A 451 18.39 14.13 -51.90
C CYS A 451 19.18 15.36 -52.29
N THR A 452 18.54 16.52 -52.20
CA THR A 452 19.21 17.82 -52.10
C THR A 452 19.39 18.19 -50.63
N THR A 453 19.74 19.44 -50.33
CA THR A 453 19.82 19.93 -48.94
C THR A 453 18.45 20.03 -48.24
N SER A 454 17.36 20.12 -48.99
CA SER A 454 16.01 20.36 -48.45
C SER A 454 14.95 19.38 -48.92
N GLN A 455 15.22 18.61 -49.98
CA GLN A 455 14.20 17.81 -50.65
C GLN A 455 14.72 16.39 -50.93
N ARG A 456 13.87 15.39 -50.70
CA ARG A 456 14.03 14.03 -51.21
C ARG A 456 13.18 13.91 -52.47
N THR A 457 13.71 13.27 -53.50
CA THR A 457 13.00 12.90 -54.73
C THR A 457 13.06 11.40 -54.92
N ILE A 458 11.91 10.75 -55.01
CA ILE A 458 11.73 9.35 -55.35
C ILE A 458 11.33 9.29 -56.83
N THR A 459 12.11 8.60 -57.65
CA THR A 459 11.75 8.22 -59.02
C THR A 459 11.64 6.72 -59.12
N GLY A 460 10.86 6.22 -60.08
CA GLY A 460 10.70 4.79 -60.25
C GLY A 460 9.60 4.46 -61.24
N ASN A 461 9.18 3.20 -61.25
CA ASN A 461 8.18 2.73 -62.20
C ASN A 461 6.88 2.19 -61.60
N GLY A 462 6.70 2.28 -60.28
CA GLY A 462 5.46 1.88 -59.60
C GLY A 462 5.14 0.39 -59.66
N VAL A 463 6.04 -0.44 -60.20
CA VAL A 463 5.89 -1.90 -60.18
C VAL A 463 6.27 -2.39 -58.78
N PRO A 464 5.44 -3.21 -58.11
CA PRO A 464 5.76 -3.75 -56.81
C PRO A 464 6.98 -4.68 -56.88
N ASP A 465 7.85 -4.64 -55.88
CA ASP A 465 9.09 -5.40 -55.80
C ASP A 465 9.00 -6.65 -54.92
N HIS A 466 7.77 -7.11 -54.66
CA HIS A 466 7.40 -8.22 -53.79
C HIS A 466 6.32 -9.08 -54.49
N VAL A 467 6.07 -10.28 -53.96
CA VAL A 467 5.00 -11.15 -54.48
C VAL A 467 3.64 -10.47 -54.27
N ILE A 468 2.84 -10.44 -55.33
CA ILE A 468 1.49 -9.84 -55.32
C ILE A 468 0.43 -10.87 -55.73
N GLY A 469 -0.84 -10.50 -55.63
CA GLY A 469 -1.94 -11.31 -56.16
C GLY A 469 -1.91 -11.43 -57.69
N ALA A 470 -2.67 -12.37 -58.22
CA ALA A 470 -2.90 -12.44 -59.66
C ALA A 470 -3.74 -11.22 -60.10
N PHE A 471 -3.25 -10.48 -61.09
CA PHE A 471 -3.97 -9.40 -61.74
C PHE A 471 -3.92 -9.60 -63.26
N PRO A 472 -5.06 -9.56 -63.97
CA PRO A 472 -6.41 -9.29 -63.45
C PRO A 472 -6.99 -10.44 -62.59
N ASN A 473 -7.97 -10.11 -61.75
CA ASN A 473 -8.75 -11.06 -60.94
C ASN A 473 -10.25 -10.77 -61.00
N SER A 474 -11.07 -11.59 -60.33
CA SER A 474 -12.54 -11.51 -60.37
C SER A 474 -13.13 -10.18 -59.87
N GLY A 475 -12.39 -9.42 -59.05
CA GLY A 475 -12.80 -8.10 -58.56
C GLY A 475 -12.04 -6.94 -59.21
N ASN A 476 -11.05 -7.21 -60.06
CA ASN A 476 -10.25 -6.17 -60.71
C ASN A 476 -9.76 -6.64 -62.10
N PRO A 477 -10.28 -6.06 -63.20
CA PRO A 477 -9.95 -6.48 -64.57
C PRO A 477 -8.61 -5.92 -65.10
N ASN A 478 -7.88 -5.13 -64.32
CA ASN A 478 -6.70 -4.41 -64.80
C ASN A 478 -5.41 -5.23 -64.61
N THR A 479 -4.41 -4.97 -65.47
CA THR A 479 -3.08 -5.61 -65.43
C THR A 479 -2.02 -4.60 -64.97
N VAL A 480 -1.08 -5.03 -64.13
CA VAL A 480 0.03 -4.18 -63.67
C VAL A 480 0.89 -3.74 -64.85
N LYS A 481 1.21 -2.45 -64.92
CA LYS A 481 2.16 -1.88 -65.90
C LYS A 481 3.18 -0.99 -65.19
N ALA A 482 4.35 -0.85 -65.82
CA ALA A 482 5.29 0.19 -65.44
C ALA A 482 4.67 1.56 -65.77
N ILE A 483 4.64 2.44 -64.77
CA ILE A 483 4.22 3.85 -64.89
C ILE A 483 5.41 4.77 -64.65
N THR A 484 5.25 6.08 -64.81
CA THR A 484 6.28 7.04 -64.40
C THR A 484 5.99 7.52 -62.99
N VAL A 485 6.88 7.22 -62.04
CA VAL A 485 6.81 7.77 -60.69
C VAL A 485 7.89 8.83 -60.53
N LYS A 486 7.46 10.04 -60.14
CA LYS A 486 8.33 11.11 -59.66
C LYS A 486 7.62 11.84 -58.54
N PHE A 487 8.18 11.75 -57.34
CA PHE A 487 7.60 12.30 -56.13
C PHE A 487 8.68 12.99 -55.32
N SER A 488 8.40 14.21 -54.84
CA SER A 488 9.34 14.95 -54.03
C SER A 488 8.70 15.45 -52.74
N ASN A 489 9.40 15.32 -51.62
CA ASN A 489 8.97 15.81 -50.32
C ASN A 489 10.13 16.48 -49.55
N THR A 490 9.80 17.23 -48.51
CA THR A 490 10.80 17.89 -47.66
C THR A 490 11.59 16.85 -46.86
N LEU A 491 12.90 17.10 -46.70
CA LEU A 491 13.75 16.35 -45.79
C LEU A 491 13.60 16.78 -44.34
N ASN A 492 13.06 17.98 -44.12
CA ASN A 492 12.86 18.58 -42.80
C ASN A 492 11.36 18.84 -42.60
N PRO A 493 10.55 17.77 -42.42
CA PRO A 493 9.13 17.93 -42.17
C PRO A 493 8.90 18.57 -40.81
N ALA A 494 7.88 19.44 -40.74
CA ALA A 494 7.48 20.12 -39.52
C ALA A 494 5.98 19.92 -39.29
N VAL A 495 5.58 19.68 -38.03
CA VAL A 495 4.18 19.57 -37.65
C VAL A 495 3.52 20.94 -37.84
N ALA A 496 2.44 20.98 -38.60
CA ALA A 496 1.62 22.16 -38.81
C ALA A 496 0.66 22.35 -37.61
N SER A 497 0.21 23.59 -37.41
CA SER A 497 -0.76 23.92 -36.35
C SER A 497 -2.16 23.34 -36.58
N ALA A 498 -2.46 22.92 -37.81
CA ALA A 498 -3.69 22.25 -38.17
C ALA A 498 -3.37 21.05 -39.07
N THR A 499 -4.13 19.97 -38.93
CA THR A 499 -4.05 18.83 -39.83
C THR A 499 -4.59 19.18 -41.21
N GLY A 500 -3.91 18.67 -42.23
CA GLY A 500 -4.30 18.81 -43.63
C GLY A 500 -4.91 17.53 -44.18
N THR A 501 -5.40 17.62 -45.42
CA THR A 501 -5.74 16.45 -46.23
C THR A 501 -4.62 16.18 -47.23
N ALA A 502 -4.30 14.91 -47.44
CA ALA A 502 -3.35 14.46 -48.44
C ALA A 502 -3.66 15.02 -49.84
N VAL A 503 -2.63 15.36 -50.62
CA VAL A 503 -2.76 15.99 -51.94
C VAL A 503 -3.15 14.94 -52.98
N ALA A 504 -4.14 15.26 -53.82
CA ALA A 504 -4.63 14.38 -54.89
C ALA A 504 -4.91 12.93 -54.42
N HIS A 505 -5.33 12.78 -53.16
CA HIS A 505 -5.61 11.50 -52.48
C HIS A 505 -4.40 10.61 -52.18
N ILE A 506 -3.18 11.06 -52.44
CA ILE A 506 -1.94 10.31 -52.22
C ILE A 506 -1.36 10.66 -50.86
N LEU A 507 -1.28 9.70 -49.93
CA LEU A 507 -0.60 9.91 -48.64
C LEU A 507 0.90 10.02 -48.83
N GLY A 508 1.48 9.19 -49.71
CA GLY A 508 2.91 9.10 -49.90
C GLY A 508 3.31 7.98 -50.85
N PHE A 509 4.59 7.64 -50.85
CA PHE A 509 5.15 6.54 -51.65
C PHE A 509 5.96 5.61 -50.77
N ALA A 510 5.82 4.32 -51.04
CA ALA A 510 6.65 3.28 -50.45
C ALA A 510 8.08 3.35 -50.98
N ASN A 511 9.01 2.74 -50.25
CA ASN A 511 10.42 2.73 -50.62
C ASN A 511 10.70 1.96 -51.92
N ASN A 512 9.70 1.25 -52.47
CA ASN A 512 9.74 0.59 -53.77
C ASN A 512 9.05 1.38 -54.90
N SER A 513 8.76 2.67 -54.69
CA SER A 513 8.03 3.57 -55.62
C SER A 513 6.54 3.29 -55.84
N VAL A 514 5.95 2.32 -55.12
CA VAL A 514 4.49 2.10 -55.16
C VAL A 514 3.80 3.16 -54.30
N LYS A 515 2.72 3.78 -54.81
CA LYS A 515 2.00 4.82 -54.06
C LYS A 515 1.15 4.23 -52.92
N PHE A 516 1.10 4.96 -51.80
CA PHE A 516 0.08 4.80 -50.76
C PHE A 516 -1.07 5.74 -51.10
N ASP A 517 -2.16 5.16 -51.55
CA ASP A 517 -3.34 5.88 -51.99
C ASP A 517 -4.49 5.45 -51.10
N PRO A 518 -4.67 6.08 -49.92
CA PRO A 518 -5.80 5.82 -49.02
C PRO A 518 -7.16 6.20 -49.62
N SER A 519 -7.24 6.38 -50.94
CA SER A 519 -8.49 6.68 -51.59
C SER A 519 -9.46 5.54 -51.46
N THR A 520 -10.51 5.77 -50.68
CA THR A 520 -11.81 5.15 -50.90
C THR A 520 -12.11 5.04 -52.38
N ALA A 521 -12.39 3.83 -52.81
CA ALA A 521 -12.29 3.47 -54.22
C ALA A 521 -13.37 4.11 -55.10
N GLU A 522 -14.37 4.77 -54.51
CA GLU A 522 -15.35 5.60 -55.21
C GLU A 522 -16.18 6.38 -54.18
N SER A 523 -17.02 7.30 -54.65
CA SER A 523 -18.14 7.76 -53.83
C SER A 523 -19.40 7.02 -54.21
N TYR A 524 -20.22 6.65 -53.20
CA TYR A 524 -21.49 5.98 -53.42
C TYR A 524 -22.36 6.75 -54.42
N GLN A 525 -22.75 6.08 -55.51
CA GLN A 525 -23.54 6.67 -56.62
C GLN A 525 -22.96 7.97 -57.18
N ASN A 526 -21.64 8.15 -57.11
CA ASN A 526 -20.94 9.37 -57.52
C ASN A 526 -21.41 10.65 -56.80
N ALA A 527 -22.03 10.52 -55.61
CA ALA A 527 -22.58 11.64 -54.85
C ALA A 527 -21.52 12.43 -54.05
N GLY A 528 -20.28 11.96 -53.99
CA GLY A 528 -19.19 12.63 -53.29
C GLY A 528 -19.21 12.55 -51.77
N VAL A 529 -20.39 12.39 -51.14
CA VAL A 529 -20.59 12.46 -49.68
C VAL A 529 -20.09 11.23 -48.94
N TRP A 530 -20.43 10.03 -49.43
CA TRP A 530 -20.10 8.75 -48.79
C TRP A 530 -19.02 8.03 -49.57
N LYS A 531 -17.88 7.83 -48.92
CA LYS A 531 -16.65 7.34 -49.53
C LYS A 531 -16.49 5.87 -49.19
N ILE A 532 -16.40 5.00 -50.19
CA ILE A 532 -16.39 3.54 -50.01
C ILE A 532 -15.00 3.08 -49.61
N GLU A 533 -14.88 2.38 -48.49
CA GLU A 533 -13.62 1.76 -48.08
C GLU A 533 -13.17 0.72 -49.11
N ALA A 534 -11.89 0.70 -49.50
CA ALA A 534 -11.42 -0.26 -50.49
C ALA A 534 -11.22 -1.68 -49.92
N LEU A 535 -11.04 -1.76 -48.59
CA LEU A 535 -10.60 -2.98 -47.91
C LEU A 535 -11.72 -3.69 -47.18
N ASN A 536 -11.63 -5.02 -47.19
CA ASN A 536 -12.55 -5.96 -46.54
C ASN A 536 -14.03 -5.72 -46.89
N GLN A 537 -14.31 -5.31 -48.13
CA GLN A 537 -15.66 -5.06 -48.59
C GLN A 537 -16.26 -6.29 -49.25
N THR A 538 -17.37 -6.76 -48.70
CA THR A 538 -18.20 -7.80 -49.32
C THR A 538 -19.16 -7.23 -50.36
N TYR A 539 -19.60 -5.98 -50.19
CA TYR A 539 -20.59 -5.35 -51.07
C TYR A 539 -19.97 -4.72 -52.31
N PHE A 540 -18.81 -4.06 -52.17
CA PHE A 540 -18.05 -3.47 -53.27
C PHE A 540 -16.70 -4.19 -53.42
N PRO A 541 -16.63 -5.32 -54.13
CA PRO A 541 -15.40 -6.10 -54.22
C PRO A 541 -14.39 -5.44 -55.19
N PHE A 542 -13.43 -4.67 -54.65
CA PHE A 542 -12.41 -3.98 -55.45
C PHE A 542 -11.24 -4.86 -55.94
N GLY A 543 -11.32 -6.18 -55.69
CA GLY A 543 -10.33 -7.15 -56.13
C GLY A 543 -8.94 -6.92 -55.54
N VAL A 544 -8.88 -6.46 -54.28
CA VAL A 544 -7.59 -6.25 -53.58
C VAL A 544 -6.88 -7.58 -53.32
N ASP A 545 -5.56 -7.58 -53.37
CA ASP A 545 -4.73 -8.74 -53.04
C ASP A 545 -4.33 -8.79 -51.56
N SER A 546 -3.46 -9.74 -51.20
CA SER A 546 -2.95 -9.92 -49.83
C SER A 546 -2.11 -8.74 -49.32
N SER A 547 -1.64 -7.87 -50.22
CA SER A 547 -0.93 -6.62 -49.86
C SER A 547 -1.89 -5.44 -49.75
N ASN A 548 -3.21 -5.70 -49.66
CA ASN A 548 -4.25 -4.68 -49.57
C ASN A 548 -4.17 -3.67 -50.72
N ALA A 549 -3.84 -4.17 -51.92
CA ALA A 549 -3.58 -3.36 -53.10
C ALA A 549 -4.36 -3.86 -54.30
N HIS A 550 -4.55 -2.98 -55.27
CA HIS A 550 -5.15 -3.33 -56.55
C HIS A 550 -4.60 -2.44 -57.67
N VAL A 551 -5.04 -2.70 -58.90
CA VAL A 551 -4.51 -2.08 -60.12
C VAL A 551 -5.54 -1.12 -60.72
N GLN A 552 -5.12 0.11 -61.03
CA GLN A 552 -5.94 1.10 -61.74
C GLN A 552 -6.04 0.81 -63.24
N PRO A 553 -7.01 1.39 -63.96
CA PRO A 553 -7.13 1.25 -65.42
C PRO A 553 -5.89 1.67 -66.23
N ASP A 554 -5.08 2.59 -65.70
CA ASP A 554 -3.79 3.01 -66.27
C ASP A 554 -2.66 1.99 -66.05
N GLY A 555 -2.91 0.95 -65.25
CA GLY A 555 -1.96 -0.11 -64.88
C GLY A 555 -1.22 0.15 -63.56
N ALA A 556 -1.50 1.25 -62.85
CA ALA A 556 -0.84 1.59 -61.60
C ALA A 556 -1.29 0.67 -60.44
N TYR A 557 -0.36 -0.13 -59.93
CA TYR A 557 -0.54 -0.88 -58.68
C TYR A 557 -0.36 0.06 -57.48
N HIS A 558 -1.23 -0.02 -56.47
CA HIS A 558 -1.17 0.86 -55.29
C HIS A 558 -1.82 0.27 -54.05
N TYR A 559 -1.33 0.68 -52.89
CA TYR A 559 -1.79 0.17 -51.60
C TYR A 559 -2.91 1.04 -51.01
N HIS A 560 -3.94 0.36 -50.51
CA HIS A 560 -5.01 0.92 -49.66
C HIS A 560 -4.83 0.59 -48.17
N GLY A 561 -3.94 -0.35 -47.86
CA GLY A 561 -3.71 -0.86 -46.51
C GLY A 561 -2.30 -1.40 -46.31
N MET A 562 -2.15 -2.28 -45.32
CA MET A 562 -0.85 -2.86 -45.01
C MET A 562 -0.31 -3.70 -46.19
N PRO A 563 0.87 -3.38 -46.73
CA PRO A 563 1.46 -4.15 -47.82
C PRO A 563 2.20 -5.38 -47.29
N GLU A 564 1.45 -6.42 -46.89
CA GLU A 564 1.99 -7.62 -46.22
C GLU A 564 3.11 -8.31 -47.01
N GLY A 565 2.95 -8.43 -48.34
CA GLY A 565 4.00 -9.01 -49.18
C GLY A 565 5.27 -8.15 -49.20
N TYR A 566 5.13 -6.82 -49.13
CA TYR A 566 6.28 -5.91 -49.07
C TYR A 566 6.99 -5.98 -47.72
N ILE A 567 6.24 -6.01 -46.61
CA ILE A 567 6.79 -6.14 -45.26
C ILE A 567 7.54 -7.48 -45.12
N THR A 568 6.94 -8.55 -45.61
CA THR A 568 7.56 -9.88 -45.65
C THR A 568 8.86 -9.85 -46.43
N LYS A 569 8.89 -9.20 -47.60
CA LYS A 569 10.10 -9.03 -48.43
C LYS A 569 11.22 -8.27 -47.72
N LEU A 570 10.89 -7.32 -46.86
CA LEU A 570 11.87 -6.61 -46.04
C LEU A 570 12.47 -7.50 -44.92
N ASN A 571 12.05 -8.76 -44.82
CA ASN A 571 12.35 -9.68 -43.71
C ASN A 571 11.97 -9.07 -42.36
N LYS A 572 10.83 -8.38 -42.35
CA LYS A 572 10.25 -7.77 -41.16
C LYS A 572 8.85 -8.33 -40.97
N GLY A 573 8.39 -8.35 -39.72
CA GLY A 573 7.07 -8.89 -39.38
C GLY A 573 6.65 -8.58 -37.96
N THR A 574 7.61 -8.34 -37.06
CA THR A 574 7.36 -7.96 -35.65
C THR A 574 8.16 -6.75 -35.20
N ALA A 575 8.88 -6.10 -36.11
CA ALA A 575 9.74 -4.96 -35.82
C ALA A 575 9.19 -3.68 -36.45
N MET A 576 9.52 -2.53 -35.86
CA MET A 576 9.25 -1.23 -36.45
C MET A 576 9.94 -1.15 -37.82
N THR A 577 9.14 -0.93 -38.87
CA THR A 577 9.58 -1.06 -40.26
C THR A 577 9.20 0.16 -41.06
N LEU A 578 10.20 0.93 -41.49
CA LEU A 578 10.02 2.08 -42.37
C LEU A 578 9.64 1.58 -43.77
N VAL A 579 8.41 1.87 -44.20
CA VAL A 579 7.88 1.40 -45.50
C VAL A 579 7.88 2.50 -46.56
N GLY A 580 7.94 3.77 -46.17
CA GLY A 580 7.94 4.89 -47.13
C GLY A 580 7.91 6.26 -46.47
N PHE A 581 7.57 7.27 -47.28
CA PHE A 581 7.46 8.65 -46.83
C PHE A 581 6.19 9.32 -47.36
N ALA A 582 5.59 10.15 -46.52
CA ALA A 582 4.38 10.90 -46.82
C ALA A 582 4.67 12.16 -47.65
N VAL A 583 3.63 12.73 -48.26
CA VAL A 583 3.66 13.96 -49.06
C VAL A 583 4.20 15.17 -48.30
N ASP A 584 4.08 15.19 -46.98
CA ASP A 584 4.60 16.23 -46.10
C ASP A 584 6.02 15.95 -45.57
N GLY A 585 6.64 14.84 -46.00
CA GLY A 585 8.02 14.48 -45.68
C GLY A 585 8.19 13.53 -44.48
N PHE A 586 7.15 13.35 -43.65
CA PHE A 586 7.24 12.45 -42.51
C PHE A 586 7.32 10.97 -42.93
N PRO A 587 8.05 10.13 -42.18
CA PRO A 587 8.16 8.71 -42.46
C PRO A 587 6.84 7.97 -42.18
N ILE A 588 6.62 6.90 -42.94
CA ILE A 588 5.49 5.98 -42.82
C ILE A 588 6.03 4.62 -42.38
N TYR A 589 5.53 4.11 -41.26
CA TYR A 589 5.88 2.80 -40.72
C TYR A 589 4.75 1.79 -40.88
N ALA A 590 5.11 0.51 -40.93
CA ALA A 590 4.15 -0.59 -40.75
C ALA A 590 3.64 -0.66 -39.30
N ARG A 591 2.81 -1.65 -38.97
CA ARG A 591 2.04 -1.73 -37.71
C ARG A 591 2.82 -1.67 -36.39
N TYR A 592 4.11 -1.99 -36.36
CA TYR A 592 4.86 -2.10 -35.11
C TYR A 592 5.54 -0.79 -34.73
N GLY A 593 5.39 -0.39 -33.47
CA GLY A 593 6.07 0.77 -32.88
C GLY A 593 6.47 0.53 -31.43
N HIS A 594 7.36 1.36 -30.90
CA HIS A 594 7.77 1.33 -29.50
C HIS A 594 6.58 1.50 -28.54
N SER A 595 6.50 0.70 -27.48
CA SER A 595 5.41 0.77 -26.50
C SER A 595 5.39 2.11 -25.78
N THR A 596 6.58 2.69 -25.56
CA THR A 596 6.77 4.03 -25.01
C THR A 596 7.35 4.92 -26.11
N ALA A 597 6.60 5.94 -26.55
CA ALA A 597 6.95 6.72 -27.73
C ALA A 597 8.32 7.42 -27.65
N THR A 598 8.83 7.71 -26.46
CA THR A 598 10.11 8.42 -26.26
C THR A 598 11.28 7.50 -25.92
N ASP A 599 11.08 6.18 -25.87
CA ASP A 599 12.07 5.22 -25.40
C ASP A 599 12.35 4.15 -26.47
N ALA A 600 13.53 4.25 -27.08
CA ALA A 600 13.96 3.35 -28.15
C ALA A 600 14.34 1.95 -27.61
N ALA A 601 14.52 1.81 -26.29
CA ALA A 601 14.72 0.51 -25.64
C ALA A 601 13.40 -0.17 -25.26
N SER A 602 12.27 0.54 -25.34
CA SER A 602 10.97 -0.03 -25.03
C SER A 602 10.58 -1.12 -26.04
N ALA A 603 9.84 -2.12 -25.55
CA ALA A 603 9.36 -3.22 -26.38
C ALA A 603 8.53 -2.70 -27.56
N VAL A 604 8.58 -3.38 -28.70
CA VAL A 604 7.71 -3.06 -29.84
C VAL A 604 6.38 -3.79 -29.71
N LYS A 605 5.28 -3.12 -30.07
CA LYS A 605 3.93 -3.68 -30.12
C LYS A 605 3.21 -3.24 -31.39
N VAL A 606 2.11 -3.91 -31.73
CA VAL A 606 1.19 -3.44 -32.77
C VAL A 606 0.52 -2.15 -32.30
N MET A 607 0.60 -1.08 -33.09
CA MET A 607 -0.03 0.20 -32.81
C MET A 607 -1.53 0.13 -33.07
N THR A 608 -2.30 0.65 -32.12
CA THR A 608 -3.77 0.71 -32.21
C THR A 608 -4.19 2.09 -32.70
N ALA A 609 -4.96 2.16 -33.78
CA ALA A 609 -5.56 3.41 -34.24
C ALA A 609 -6.58 3.93 -33.21
N SER A 610 -6.70 5.25 -33.06
CA SER A 610 -7.71 5.89 -32.19
C SER A 610 -9.06 6.06 -32.90
N TYR A 611 -9.43 5.11 -33.75
CA TYR A 611 -10.69 5.11 -34.49
C TYR A 611 -11.54 3.90 -34.10
N ARG A 612 -12.86 4.10 -34.08
CA ARG A 612 -13.83 3.01 -33.93
C ARG A 612 -14.99 3.17 -34.89
N MET A 613 -15.67 2.07 -35.16
CA MET A 613 -16.94 2.10 -35.88
C MET A 613 -17.97 2.84 -35.03
N LYS A 614 -18.71 3.77 -35.65
CA LYS A 614 -19.80 4.48 -34.99
C LYS A 614 -20.87 3.50 -34.54
N THR A 615 -21.47 3.75 -33.39
CA THR A 615 -22.57 2.95 -32.86
C THR A 615 -23.92 3.27 -33.51
N SER A 616 -24.03 4.46 -34.11
CA SER A 616 -25.23 4.91 -34.83
C SER A 616 -24.84 5.47 -36.20
N PRO A 617 -25.62 5.16 -37.26
CA PRO A 617 -25.46 5.76 -38.59
C PRO A 617 -25.49 7.30 -38.53
N SER A 618 -24.61 7.97 -39.27
CA SER A 618 -24.69 9.43 -39.40
C SER A 618 -25.85 9.85 -40.31
N SER A 619 -26.33 11.08 -40.16
CA SER A 619 -27.39 11.63 -41.01
C SER A 619 -26.99 11.60 -42.49
N GLY A 620 -27.93 11.26 -43.37
CA GLY A 620 -27.71 11.15 -44.81
C GLY A 620 -26.92 9.93 -45.28
N ARG A 621 -26.58 8.99 -44.37
CA ARG A 621 -25.95 7.71 -44.71
C ARG A 621 -26.87 6.83 -45.56
N PRO A 622 -26.35 6.11 -46.57
CA PRO A 622 -27.06 4.99 -47.18
C PRO A 622 -27.59 4.01 -46.10
N SER A 623 -28.75 3.40 -46.35
CA SER A 623 -29.35 2.46 -45.39
C SER A 623 -28.39 1.31 -45.07
N THR A 624 -28.34 0.90 -43.80
CA THR A 624 -27.58 -0.27 -43.36
C THR A 624 -28.08 -1.58 -43.99
N GLY A 625 -29.34 -1.59 -44.47
CA GLY A 625 -29.88 -2.68 -45.28
C GLY A 625 -29.39 -2.70 -46.72
N ILE A 626 -28.78 -1.61 -47.22
CA ILE A 626 -28.14 -1.54 -48.55
C ILE A 626 -26.64 -1.81 -48.41
N ALA A 627 -25.99 -1.10 -47.50
CA ALA A 627 -24.55 -1.22 -47.25
C ALA A 627 -24.29 -1.32 -45.75
N PRO A 628 -23.69 -2.42 -45.26
CA PRO A 628 -23.46 -2.65 -43.82
C PRO A 628 -22.59 -1.56 -43.20
N MET A 629 -22.69 -1.36 -41.88
CA MET A 629 -21.76 -0.48 -41.17
C MET A 629 -20.31 -0.93 -41.39
N GLY A 630 -19.43 0.02 -41.67
CA GLY A 630 -18.04 -0.25 -42.01
C GLY A 630 -17.75 -0.26 -43.52
N THR A 631 -18.77 -0.05 -44.35
CA THR A 631 -18.61 0.08 -45.81
C THR A 631 -18.00 1.42 -46.20
N PHE A 632 -18.24 2.47 -45.42
CA PHE A 632 -17.82 3.83 -45.75
C PHE A 632 -16.81 4.39 -44.75
N THR A 633 -15.92 5.27 -45.19
CA THR A 633 -14.95 5.90 -44.28
C THR A 633 -15.64 6.70 -43.16
N GLN A 634 -16.78 7.27 -43.50
CA GLN A 634 -17.58 8.08 -42.59
C GLN A 634 -18.33 7.23 -41.56
N ASP A 635 -18.32 5.90 -41.65
CA ASP A 635 -18.93 5.00 -40.66
C ASP A 635 -18.12 4.91 -39.37
N TYR A 636 -16.97 5.56 -39.32
CA TYR A 636 -16.07 5.51 -38.18
C TYR A 636 -15.80 6.92 -37.65
N GLU A 637 -15.41 6.97 -36.40
CA GLU A 637 -15.15 8.21 -35.67
C GLU A 637 -13.79 8.14 -34.98
N TYR A 638 -13.09 9.27 -34.98
CA TYR A 638 -11.91 9.46 -34.14
C TYR A 638 -12.35 9.65 -32.69
N VAL A 639 -11.70 8.92 -31.78
CA VAL A 639 -11.89 9.03 -30.35
C VAL A 639 -10.53 9.23 -29.72
N ALA A 640 -10.22 10.48 -29.35
CA ALA A 640 -8.93 10.84 -28.78
C ALA A 640 -8.58 9.94 -27.58
N GLY A 641 -7.39 9.32 -27.64
CA GLY A 641 -6.89 8.43 -26.59
C GLY A 641 -7.49 7.02 -26.57
N LEU A 642 -8.32 6.65 -27.56
CA LEU A 642 -8.81 5.27 -27.69
C LEU A 642 -7.70 4.28 -28.01
N GLY A 643 -6.74 4.71 -28.84
CA GLY A 643 -5.58 3.93 -29.24
C GLY A 643 -4.26 4.66 -28.96
N ASP A 644 -3.21 4.21 -29.65
CA ASP A 644 -1.84 4.72 -29.54
C ASP A 644 -1.57 5.94 -30.42
N LEU A 645 -2.45 6.18 -31.41
CA LEU A 645 -2.21 7.06 -32.53
C LEU A 645 -3.19 8.24 -32.55
N ASP A 646 -2.77 9.35 -33.16
CA ASP A 646 -3.58 10.55 -33.29
C ASP A 646 -4.58 10.47 -34.45
N GLU A 647 -5.27 11.57 -34.73
CA GLU A 647 -6.26 11.69 -35.78
C GLU A 647 -5.69 11.59 -37.20
N CYS A 648 -4.38 11.49 -37.40
CA CYS A 648 -3.79 11.14 -38.69
C CYS A 648 -3.16 9.75 -38.70
N ASN A 649 -3.48 8.92 -37.71
CA ASN A 649 -2.90 7.58 -37.53
C ASN A 649 -1.37 7.63 -37.34
N GLY A 650 -0.86 8.67 -36.69
CA GLY A 650 0.55 8.84 -36.39
C GLY A 650 0.79 9.22 -34.94
N ARG A 651 2.06 9.41 -34.58
CA ARG A 651 2.47 10.00 -33.30
C ARG A 651 3.89 10.54 -33.38
N THR A 652 4.24 11.40 -32.43
CA THR A 652 5.64 11.81 -32.22
C THR A 652 6.34 10.81 -31.33
N GLY A 653 7.47 10.29 -31.78
CA GLY A 653 8.27 9.35 -30.99
C GLY A 653 9.56 8.94 -31.68
N VAL A 654 10.40 8.23 -30.94
CA VAL A 654 11.65 7.65 -31.43
C VAL A 654 11.37 6.48 -32.38
N THR A 655 12.26 6.31 -33.33
CA THR A 655 12.24 5.23 -34.32
C THR A 655 13.69 4.77 -34.55
N PRO A 656 13.94 3.59 -35.14
CA PRO A 656 15.31 3.15 -35.44
C PRO A 656 16.12 4.17 -36.24
N GLU A 657 15.46 4.85 -37.16
CA GLU A 657 16.03 5.84 -38.07
C GLU A 657 16.10 7.25 -37.49
N PHE A 658 15.22 7.56 -36.52
CA PHE A 658 15.12 8.86 -35.88
C PHE A 658 15.17 8.68 -34.35
N PRO A 659 16.36 8.43 -33.77
CA PRO A 659 16.51 8.12 -32.34
C PRO A 659 16.19 9.31 -31.42
N ASN A 660 16.21 10.53 -31.95
CA ASN A 660 15.82 11.75 -31.22
C ASN A 660 14.31 12.06 -31.31
N GLY A 661 13.56 11.20 -31.99
CA GLY A 661 12.13 11.38 -32.19
C GLY A 661 11.77 12.19 -33.43
N ILE A 662 10.69 11.77 -34.08
CA ILE A 662 10.03 12.49 -35.18
C ILE A 662 8.54 12.16 -35.15
N TYR A 663 7.69 13.04 -35.68
CA TYR A 663 6.33 12.63 -36.02
C TYR A 663 6.39 11.60 -37.16
N HIS A 664 5.61 10.54 -37.05
CA HIS A 664 5.59 9.49 -38.06
C HIS A 664 4.23 8.82 -38.13
N TYR A 665 3.86 8.41 -39.34
CA TYR A 665 2.60 7.73 -39.60
C TYR A 665 2.76 6.23 -39.41
N TYR A 666 1.65 5.58 -39.06
CA TYR A 666 1.52 4.14 -39.11
C TYR A 666 0.47 3.76 -40.14
N ILE A 667 0.77 2.73 -40.90
CA ILE A 667 -0.25 1.88 -41.53
C ILE A 667 -0.62 0.87 -40.44
N THR A 668 -1.91 0.69 -40.17
CA THR A 668 -2.39 -0.20 -39.09
C THR A 668 -3.29 -1.30 -39.63
N ASP A 669 -3.43 -2.37 -38.85
CA ASP A 669 -4.42 -3.43 -39.13
C ASP A 669 -5.84 -3.00 -38.74
N GLY A 670 -5.92 -2.05 -37.79
CA GLY A 670 -7.14 -1.36 -37.41
C GLY A 670 -7.47 -0.23 -38.38
N TYR A 671 -8.76 0.03 -38.51
CA TYR A 671 -9.39 1.03 -39.36
C TYR A 671 -8.85 2.49 -39.23
N PRO A 672 -8.94 3.36 -40.27
CA PRO A 672 -8.87 3.06 -41.70
C PRO A 672 -7.41 2.79 -42.04
N TYR A 673 -7.16 1.66 -42.68
CA TYR A 673 -5.83 1.03 -42.80
C TYR A 673 -4.73 2.00 -43.27
N ILE A 674 -5.08 2.98 -44.12
CA ILE A 674 -4.27 4.17 -44.42
C ILE A 674 -5.19 5.40 -44.37
N GLN A 675 -4.82 6.45 -43.63
CA GLN A 675 -5.63 7.66 -43.51
C GLN A 675 -5.18 8.78 -44.47
N ARG A 676 -6.14 9.55 -45.01
CA ARG A 676 -5.89 10.74 -45.87
C ARG A 676 -5.42 11.99 -45.11
N CYS A 677 -5.03 11.85 -43.85
CA CYS A 677 -4.68 12.96 -42.98
C CYS A 677 -3.17 13.19 -43.01
N VAL A 678 -2.75 14.45 -43.09
CA VAL A 678 -1.34 14.83 -43.00
C VAL A 678 -1.15 15.85 -41.88
N LYS A 679 -0.06 15.70 -41.13
CA LYS A 679 0.30 16.47 -39.95
C LYS A 679 1.22 17.63 -40.28
N GLY A 680 1.95 17.58 -41.39
CA GLY A 680 2.76 18.67 -41.90
C GLY A 680 2.15 19.39 -43.10
N THR A 681 2.89 20.34 -43.65
CA THR A 681 2.56 20.98 -44.92
C THR A 681 2.87 20.01 -46.06
N ALA A 682 1.85 19.49 -46.72
CA ALA A 682 2.04 18.64 -47.89
C ALA A 682 2.80 19.42 -48.98
N ALA A 683 3.82 18.79 -49.56
CA ALA A 683 4.47 19.32 -50.75
C ALA A 683 3.43 19.37 -51.89
N SER A 684 3.41 20.46 -52.66
CA SER A 684 2.63 20.47 -53.89
C SER A 684 3.21 19.40 -54.81
N THR A 685 2.40 18.40 -55.16
CA THR A 685 2.77 17.46 -56.21
C THR A 685 2.69 18.21 -57.53
N THR A 686 3.82 18.72 -58.03
CA THR A 686 3.96 18.91 -59.48
C THR A 686 4.07 17.52 -60.07
N GLY A 687 2.92 16.97 -60.46
CA GLY A 687 2.81 15.63 -61.05
C GLY A 687 3.47 15.52 -62.43
N PRO A 688 3.24 14.41 -63.15
CA PRO A 688 2.74 14.54 -64.51
C PRO A 688 1.36 15.21 -64.53
#